data_AF-A0A352NE12-F1
#
_entry.id   AF-A0A352NE12-F1
#
_cell.length_a   1.000
_cell.length_b   1.000
_cell.length_c   1.000
_cell.angle_alpha   90.00
_cell.angle_beta   90.00
_cell.angle_gamma   90.00
#
_symmetry.space_group_name_H-M   'P 1'
#
loop_
_entity.id
_entity.type
_entity.pdbx_description
1 polymer ?
#
loop_
_entity_poly.entity_id
_entity_poly.type
_entity_poly.pdbx_seq_one_letter_code
_entity_poly.pdbx_strand_id
1 'polypeptide(L)'
;MEEKFDLLPLLEYIPPSSLDYLEWVSVGMALKHEGYDFHDWDVWSQADSRYNAHEMESKWASLGHNGGQPVTGAFITMKAKENGWLSRQYEGDGMETFGWDDEISYERDYRFVDKAWVEGKEIQEPGDNWNPVEQLQTYIQTLFSNDDHIGYVVDSWQREDGKYSVRGSGVYTKTAEEILNDLEKYKDQKDLGWAIGDSKKEAGAWIRFNPLDGKGVKNENVTDFKFALVESDNMSLEKQNAIMRELELPIAALVYSGGKSVHAIVKVEAANYAEYQKRVEYLYKICNKNGLQVDSQNKNPSRLSRMPGVIRGEHKQFLIDTNIGKSSWEEWHEWIEDLNDDLPEFESLADMFEEDPQLAPVLIDNVLRRGHKMLIAGPSKAGKSFALMEMSISIAEGLPWFGFNCERGKVLYINMELDRPSAYKRFKDIYQGMGIKPANIQNIHVWNMRGHSIPMDKLTPKLIRRAQKEKFDAVIIDPIYKVLTGSENDAEQMAKFTNNFDKVAAELGTSVIYCHHHSKGAQGGKSSMDRSSGSGVFARDPDAILDLIELEVTDSLRDMQGKRATANFYAEKIRDENPSYLNEIGQDDFLSAAEMRKHLAAALGDDRAWQISGFELGEVQKRVKLQTAWRLEGTLREFPKFEPVNLWFNYPLHVHDEVGVLKDLDYVGTDKPYNQRKAAVKSRDSAEKKAERKKKTTDELISAFSILDEGDGVVRIGKLESYFEKSRNTIKNWLKNQDVLMIDEEGFVSMRLELD
;
A
#
# COMPACT_ATOMS: atom_id res chain seq x y z
N MET A 1 -5.77 -27.41 7.45
CA MET A 1 -5.91 -27.90 6.08
C MET A 1 -6.53 -26.76 5.30
N GLU A 2 -5.71 -26.08 4.52
CA GLU A 2 -6.17 -25.08 3.56
C GLU A 2 -7.06 -25.81 2.55
N GLU A 3 -8.30 -25.33 2.34
CA GLU A 3 -9.13 -25.79 1.24
C GLU A 3 -8.43 -25.34 -0.05
N LYS A 4 -7.62 -26.23 -0.62
CA LYS A 4 -7.01 -26.03 -1.93
C LYS A 4 -8.15 -26.03 -2.95
N PHE A 5 -8.21 -24.99 -3.78
CA PHE A 5 -9.22 -24.86 -4.84
C PHE A 5 -9.13 -26.08 -5.77
N ASP A 6 -10.22 -26.85 -5.85
CA ASP A 6 -10.27 -28.08 -6.64
C ASP A 6 -10.33 -27.76 -8.13
N LEU A 7 -9.35 -28.26 -8.89
CA LEU A 7 -9.21 -28.00 -10.31
C LEU A 7 -9.91 -29.06 -11.17
N LEU A 8 -10.27 -30.22 -10.61
CA LEU A 8 -10.93 -31.28 -11.36
C LEU A 8 -12.28 -30.86 -11.95
N PRO A 9 -13.15 -30.11 -11.25
CA PRO A 9 -14.40 -29.61 -11.83
C PRO A 9 -14.21 -28.65 -13.00
N LEU A 10 -13.05 -27.99 -13.11
CA LEU A 10 -12.75 -27.07 -14.21
C LEU A 10 -12.43 -27.84 -15.50
N LEU A 11 -11.90 -29.06 -15.39
CA LEU A 11 -11.58 -29.90 -16.55
C LEU A 11 -12.83 -30.28 -17.36
N GLU A 12 -14.01 -30.31 -16.73
CA GLU A 12 -15.29 -30.52 -17.44
C GLU A 12 -15.59 -29.41 -18.46
N TYR A 13 -15.07 -28.21 -18.23
CA TYR A 13 -15.24 -27.07 -19.13
C TYR A 13 -14.14 -27.01 -20.19
N ILE A 14 -13.15 -27.91 -20.16
CA ILE A 14 -12.02 -27.90 -21.09
C ILE A 14 -12.01 -29.23 -21.84
N PRO A 15 -12.72 -29.35 -22.98
CA PRO A 15 -12.62 -30.54 -23.81
C PRO A 15 -11.17 -30.71 -24.31
N PRO A 16 -10.51 -31.87 -24.13
CA PRO A 16 -9.15 -32.07 -24.64
C PRO A 16 -9.02 -31.75 -26.14
N SER A 17 -10.06 -32.11 -26.90
CA SER A 17 -10.14 -31.91 -28.36
C SER A 17 -10.20 -30.45 -28.79
N SER A 18 -10.51 -29.52 -27.87
CA SER A 18 -10.49 -28.07 -28.15
C SER A 18 -9.11 -27.44 -27.96
N LEU A 19 -8.11 -28.19 -27.48
CA LEU A 19 -6.77 -27.69 -27.18
C LEU A 19 -5.74 -28.14 -28.22
N ASP A 20 -4.76 -27.29 -28.52
CA ASP A 20 -3.58 -27.71 -29.29
C ASP A 20 -2.67 -28.66 -28.47
N TYR A 21 -1.63 -29.22 -29.09
CA TYR A 21 -0.78 -30.21 -28.40
C TYR A 21 -0.02 -29.62 -27.20
N LEU A 22 0.42 -28.36 -27.30
CA LEU A 22 1.14 -27.67 -26.24
C LEU A 22 0.20 -27.33 -25.08
N GLU A 23 -1.02 -26.88 -25.37
CA GLU A 23 -2.05 -26.61 -24.38
C GLU A 23 -2.51 -27.88 -23.67
N TRP A 24 -2.70 -28.98 -24.41
CA TRP A 24 -3.03 -30.29 -23.83
C TRP A 24 -1.94 -30.78 -22.86
N VAL A 25 -0.67 -30.63 -23.25
CA VAL A 25 0.50 -30.88 -22.38
C VAL A 25 0.54 -29.93 -21.19
N SER A 26 0.17 -28.66 -21.37
CA SER A 26 0.16 -27.61 -20.33
C SER A 26 -0.90 -27.87 -19.26
N VAL A 27 -2.06 -28.45 -19.61
CA VAL A 27 -3.04 -28.95 -18.63
C VAL A 27 -2.41 -30.05 -17.74
N GLY A 28 -1.70 -31.00 -18.35
CA GLY A 28 -0.97 -32.04 -17.61
C GLY A 28 0.13 -31.46 -16.70
N MET A 29 0.89 -30.47 -17.18
CA MET A 29 1.92 -29.78 -16.38
C MET A 29 1.30 -29.05 -15.19
N ALA A 30 0.18 -28.35 -15.40
CA ALA A 30 -0.56 -27.64 -14.35
C ALA A 30 -1.11 -28.59 -13.28
N LEU A 31 -1.74 -29.71 -13.68
CA LEU A 31 -2.22 -30.74 -12.74
C LEU A 31 -1.07 -31.30 -11.90
N LYS A 32 0.05 -31.65 -12.54
CA LYS A 32 1.25 -32.18 -11.88
C LYS A 32 1.87 -31.17 -10.92
N HIS A 33 1.94 -29.89 -11.31
CA HIS A 33 2.42 -28.81 -10.45
C HIS A 33 1.53 -28.60 -9.22
N GLU A 34 0.22 -28.74 -9.39
CA GLU A 34 -0.76 -28.60 -8.31
C GLU A 34 -0.94 -29.87 -7.45
N GLY A 35 -0.15 -30.91 -7.71
CA GLY A 35 -0.10 -32.13 -6.90
C GLY A 35 -1.22 -33.13 -7.17
N TYR A 36 -1.91 -33.01 -8.31
CA TYR A 36 -2.80 -34.05 -8.83
C TYR A 36 -2.00 -35.20 -9.42
N ASP A 37 -2.63 -36.37 -9.53
CA ASP A 37 -1.93 -37.58 -9.96
C ASP A 37 -2.07 -37.83 -11.47
N PHE A 38 -1.39 -38.88 -11.95
CA PHE A 38 -1.45 -39.29 -13.35
C PHE A 38 -2.87 -39.67 -13.79
N HIS A 39 -3.68 -40.22 -12.88
CA HIS A 39 -5.00 -40.74 -13.20
C HIS A 39 -5.94 -39.61 -13.62
N ASP A 40 -5.87 -38.46 -12.95
CA ASP A 40 -6.69 -37.28 -13.28
C ASP A 40 -6.45 -36.78 -14.72
N TRP A 41 -5.18 -36.71 -15.15
CA TRP A 41 -4.84 -36.31 -16.52
C TRP A 41 -5.12 -37.41 -17.55
N ASP A 42 -4.93 -38.68 -17.20
CA ASP A 42 -5.22 -39.81 -18.08
C ASP A 42 -6.71 -39.90 -18.41
N VAL A 43 -7.58 -39.87 -17.38
CA VAL A 43 -9.04 -39.93 -17.54
C VAL A 43 -9.55 -38.77 -18.38
N TRP A 44 -9.11 -37.55 -18.08
CA TRP A 44 -9.49 -36.38 -18.87
C TRP A 44 -9.02 -36.50 -20.32
N SER A 45 -7.80 -37.00 -20.55
CA SER A 45 -7.22 -37.12 -21.90
C SER A 45 -7.88 -38.19 -22.78
N GLN A 46 -8.61 -39.16 -22.21
CA GLN A 46 -9.26 -40.24 -22.98
C GLN A 46 -10.27 -39.73 -24.02
N ALA A 47 -10.83 -38.54 -23.82
CA ALA A 47 -11.75 -37.90 -24.77
C ALA A 47 -11.04 -37.27 -25.99
N ASP A 48 -9.70 -37.32 -26.05
CA ASP A 48 -8.90 -36.76 -27.15
C ASP A 48 -8.51 -37.79 -28.22
N SER A 49 -8.53 -37.38 -29.49
CA SER A 49 -8.03 -38.22 -30.60
C SER A 49 -6.52 -38.56 -30.54
N ARG A 50 -5.72 -37.77 -29.81
CA ARG A 50 -4.27 -37.96 -29.61
C ARG A 50 -3.95 -38.95 -28.48
N TYR A 51 -4.96 -39.38 -27.72
CA TYR A 51 -4.79 -40.28 -26.59
C TYR A 51 -4.20 -41.62 -27.02
N ASN A 52 -3.13 -42.05 -26.33
CA ASN A 52 -2.54 -43.37 -26.50
C ASN A 52 -2.14 -43.94 -25.13
N ALA A 53 -2.93 -44.90 -24.64
CA ALA A 53 -2.74 -45.53 -23.33
C ALA A 53 -1.31 -46.07 -23.10
N HIS A 54 -0.60 -46.50 -24.15
CA HIS A 54 0.76 -47.04 -24.03
C HIS A 54 1.84 -45.97 -23.85
N GLU A 55 1.51 -44.69 -24.11
CA GLU A 55 2.46 -43.58 -24.06
C GLU A 55 2.16 -42.58 -22.94
N MET A 56 0.96 -42.60 -22.36
CA MET A 56 0.49 -41.60 -21.40
C MET A 56 1.35 -41.53 -20.14
N GLU A 57 1.74 -42.67 -19.57
CA GLU A 57 2.56 -42.72 -18.36
C GLU A 57 3.97 -42.17 -18.61
N SER A 58 4.55 -42.46 -19.77
CA SER A 58 5.84 -41.92 -20.19
C SER A 58 5.78 -40.41 -20.44
N LYS A 59 4.70 -39.93 -21.08
CA LYS A 59 4.45 -38.49 -21.28
C LYS A 59 4.32 -37.77 -19.95
N TRP A 60 3.50 -38.29 -19.03
CA TRP A 60 3.33 -37.72 -17.69
C TRP A 60 4.64 -37.63 -16.92
N ALA A 61 5.46 -38.70 -16.95
CA ALA A 61 6.78 -38.70 -16.34
C ALA A 61 7.68 -37.58 -16.89
N SER A 62 7.62 -37.31 -18.20
CA SER A 62 8.41 -36.26 -18.87
C SER A 62 7.94 -34.81 -18.63
N LEU A 63 6.70 -34.60 -18.14
CA LEU A 63 6.17 -33.27 -17.88
C LEU A 63 6.95 -32.55 -16.77
N GLY A 64 7.31 -31.29 -17.02
CA GLY A 64 7.99 -30.42 -16.05
C GLY A 64 9.53 -30.53 -16.00
N HIS A 65 10.16 -31.29 -16.91
CA HIS A 65 11.62 -31.47 -16.94
C HIS A 65 12.39 -30.46 -17.80
N ASN A 66 11.70 -29.57 -18.53
CA ASN A 66 12.34 -28.48 -19.28
C ASN A 66 12.38 -27.22 -18.40
N GLY A 67 13.56 -26.62 -18.21
CA GLY A 67 13.81 -25.47 -17.31
C GLY A 67 13.18 -24.12 -17.71
N GLY A 68 11.98 -24.14 -18.31
CA GLY A 68 11.13 -22.97 -18.51
C GLY A 68 10.33 -22.61 -17.25
N GLN A 69 9.54 -21.53 -17.29
CA GLN A 69 8.64 -21.16 -16.19
C GLN A 69 7.59 -22.26 -15.96
N PRO A 70 7.28 -22.63 -14.70
CA PRO A 70 6.31 -23.67 -14.40
C PRO A 70 4.89 -23.24 -14.77
N VAL A 71 4.17 -24.09 -15.49
CA VAL A 71 2.73 -23.91 -15.76
C VAL A 71 1.95 -24.34 -14.52
N THR A 72 1.13 -23.44 -13.96
CA THR A 72 0.40 -23.65 -12.68
C THR A 72 -1.10 -23.86 -12.91
N GLY A 73 -1.86 -24.16 -11.84
CA GLY A 73 -3.31 -24.31 -11.89
C GLY A 73 -4.08 -23.09 -12.42
N ALA A 74 -3.44 -21.92 -12.50
CA ALA A 74 -3.98 -20.73 -13.14
C ALA A 74 -4.28 -20.95 -14.63
N PHE A 75 -3.49 -21.77 -15.32
CA PHE A 75 -3.72 -22.12 -16.73
C PHE A 75 -5.03 -22.88 -16.93
N ILE A 76 -5.32 -23.86 -16.07
CA ILE A 76 -6.58 -24.63 -16.09
C ILE A 76 -7.77 -23.69 -15.80
N THR A 77 -7.63 -22.81 -14.82
CA THR A 77 -8.69 -21.85 -14.48
C THR A 77 -8.96 -20.86 -15.62
N MET A 78 -7.90 -20.37 -16.28
CA MET A 78 -8.00 -19.50 -17.47
C MET A 78 -8.72 -20.22 -18.62
N LYS A 79 -8.30 -21.45 -18.95
CA LYS A 79 -8.90 -22.24 -20.04
C LYS A 79 -10.34 -22.64 -19.78
N ALA A 80 -10.70 -22.92 -18.52
CA ALA A 80 -12.08 -23.16 -18.15
C ALA A 80 -12.94 -21.91 -18.35
N LYS A 81 -12.45 -20.71 -17.96
CA LYS A 81 -13.16 -19.45 -18.18
C LYS A 81 -13.36 -19.13 -19.67
N GLU A 82 -12.33 -19.34 -20.49
CA GLU A 82 -12.41 -19.19 -21.95
C GLU A 82 -13.51 -20.08 -22.56
N ASN A 83 -13.73 -21.27 -21.99
CA ASN A 83 -14.77 -22.21 -22.42
C ASN A 83 -16.08 -22.10 -21.63
N GLY A 84 -16.33 -20.93 -21.01
CA GLY A 84 -17.64 -20.60 -20.43
C GLY A 84 -17.81 -20.97 -18.96
N TRP A 85 -16.75 -21.37 -18.25
CA TRP A 85 -16.81 -21.50 -16.79
C TRP A 85 -16.91 -20.12 -16.13
N LEU A 86 -18.04 -19.85 -15.48
CA LEU A 86 -18.25 -18.65 -14.67
C LEU A 86 -17.95 -18.98 -13.21
N SER A 87 -17.04 -18.23 -12.60
CA SER A 87 -16.76 -18.35 -11.17
C SER A 87 -18.02 -17.96 -10.40
N ARG A 88 -18.59 -18.90 -9.64
CA ARG A 88 -19.76 -18.63 -8.79
C ARG A 88 -19.37 -17.67 -7.67
N GLN A 89 -19.54 -16.37 -7.90
CA GLN A 89 -20.01 -15.38 -6.90
C GLN A 89 -20.27 -14.00 -7.51
N TYR A 90 -21.52 -13.54 -7.33
CA TYR A 90 -22.06 -12.19 -7.49
C TYR A 90 -22.24 -11.61 -8.91
N GLU A 91 -23.48 -11.67 -9.38
CA GLU A 91 -24.06 -10.75 -10.37
C GLU A 91 -24.13 -9.34 -9.77
N GLY A 92 -23.54 -8.36 -10.46
CA GLY A 92 -23.54 -6.95 -10.09
C GLY A 92 -22.47 -6.19 -10.85
N ASP A 93 -22.89 -5.52 -11.93
CA ASP A 93 -22.20 -4.49 -12.72
C ASP A 93 -20.73 -4.71 -13.12
N GLY A 94 -20.54 -5.21 -14.35
CA GLY A 94 -19.81 -4.45 -15.39
C GLY A 94 -18.31 -4.16 -15.23
N MET A 95 -17.60 -4.68 -14.23
CA MET A 95 -16.13 -4.61 -14.18
C MET A 95 -15.50 -5.93 -14.64
N GLU A 96 -14.91 -5.91 -15.84
CA GLU A 96 -14.04 -6.98 -16.36
C GLU A 96 -12.95 -7.32 -15.30
N THR A 97 -12.88 -8.59 -14.94
CA THR A 97 -11.98 -9.11 -13.92
C THR A 97 -10.55 -9.20 -14.44
N PHE A 98 -9.68 -8.29 -14.00
CA PHE A 98 -8.21 -8.43 -14.12
C PHE A 98 -7.70 -9.74 -13.48
N GLY A 99 -6.76 -10.40 -14.16
CA GLY A 99 -6.06 -11.59 -13.69
C GLY A 99 -5.15 -11.29 -12.50
N TRP A 100 -4.83 -12.31 -11.70
CA TRP A 100 -4.03 -12.17 -10.48
C TRP A 100 -2.58 -11.69 -10.73
N ASP A 101 -2.09 -11.86 -11.95
CA ASP A 101 -0.73 -11.49 -12.39
C ASP A 101 -0.68 -10.23 -13.27
N ASP A 102 -1.80 -9.54 -13.45
CA ASP A 102 -1.79 -8.29 -14.22
C ASP A 102 -1.05 -7.20 -13.43
N GLU A 103 0.04 -6.71 -14.02
CA GLU A 103 0.78 -5.55 -13.54
C GLU A 103 -0.08 -4.31 -13.82
N ILE A 104 -0.89 -3.91 -12.85
CA ILE A 104 -1.71 -2.69 -12.96
C ILE A 104 -0.81 -1.49 -12.66
N SER A 105 -0.07 -1.01 -13.67
CA SER A 105 0.53 0.32 -13.61
C SER A 105 -0.60 1.35 -13.74
N TYR A 106 -0.91 2.05 -12.65
CA TYR A 106 -1.71 3.28 -12.69
C TYR A 106 -0.81 4.43 -13.19
N GLU A 107 -0.27 4.23 -14.39
CA GLU A 107 -0.19 5.34 -15.32
C GLU A 107 -1.64 5.71 -15.61
N ARG A 108 -1.98 6.95 -15.26
CA ARG A 108 -3.20 7.76 -15.49
C ARG A 108 -4.35 7.04 -16.23
N ASP A 109 -5.59 7.21 -15.80
CA ASP A 109 -6.73 6.46 -16.39
C ASP A 109 -7.09 7.01 -17.79
N TYR A 110 -6.28 6.65 -18.80
CA TYR A 110 -6.42 6.99 -20.22
C TYR A 110 -7.67 6.36 -20.87
N ARG A 111 -8.81 6.33 -20.19
CA ARG A 111 -10.10 5.83 -20.69
C ARG A 111 -11.02 7.02 -20.95
N PHE A 112 -11.07 7.44 -22.20
CA PHE A 112 -11.85 8.56 -22.70
C PHE A 112 -13.14 8.10 -23.39
N VAL A 113 -13.16 6.87 -23.90
CA VAL A 113 -14.29 6.32 -24.65
C VAL A 113 -15.14 5.41 -23.77
N ASP A 114 -16.43 5.76 -23.63
CA ASP A 114 -17.40 4.91 -22.94
C ASP A 114 -17.94 3.82 -23.89
N LYS A 115 -17.44 2.58 -23.70
CA LYS A 115 -17.84 1.38 -24.44
C LYS A 115 -19.37 1.17 -24.52
N ALA A 116 -20.16 1.70 -23.58
CA ALA A 116 -21.61 1.52 -23.57
C ALA A 116 -22.38 2.43 -24.56
N TRP A 117 -21.77 3.55 -24.99
CA TRP A 117 -22.47 4.61 -25.73
C TRP A 117 -21.87 4.97 -27.10
N VAL A 118 -20.82 4.27 -27.57
CA VAL A 118 -20.26 4.51 -28.92
C VAL A 118 -21.26 4.08 -30.00
N GLU A 119 -21.87 5.05 -30.68
CA GLU A 119 -22.66 4.82 -31.89
C GLU A 119 -21.75 4.42 -33.05
N GLY A 120 -21.98 3.24 -33.64
CA GLY A 120 -21.17 2.73 -34.74
C GLY A 120 -21.23 3.66 -35.95
N LYS A 121 -20.08 3.89 -36.60
CA LYS A 121 -20.01 4.66 -37.84
C LYS A 121 -19.94 3.72 -39.05
N GLU A 122 -21.06 3.62 -39.78
CA GLU A 122 -21.20 2.74 -40.95
C GLU A 122 -20.09 2.96 -41.99
N ILE A 123 -19.55 1.86 -42.51
CA ILE A 123 -18.58 1.86 -43.61
C ILE A 123 -19.31 1.38 -44.85
N GLN A 124 -19.42 2.25 -45.86
CA GLN A 124 -20.08 1.92 -47.11
C GLN A 124 -19.06 1.42 -48.15
N GLU A 125 -19.28 0.22 -48.66
CA GLU A 125 -18.45 -0.34 -49.72
C GLU A 125 -18.68 0.43 -51.04
N PRO A 126 -17.61 0.80 -51.79
CA PRO A 126 -17.75 1.53 -53.05
C PRO A 126 -18.62 0.79 -54.07
N GLY A 127 -19.53 1.51 -54.74
CA GLY A 127 -20.39 0.97 -55.79
C GLY A 127 -19.68 0.69 -57.12
N ASP A 128 -20.44 0.68 -58.22
CA ASP A 128 -19.96 0.27 -59.55
C ASP A 128 -18.93 1.23 -60.18
N ASN A 129 -18.87 2.48 -59.71
CA ASN A 129 -17.90 3.49 -60.17
C ASN A 129 -16.54 3.43 -59.43
N TRP A 130 -16.27 2.35 -58.69
CA TRP A 130 -15.00 2.18 -57.98
C TRP A 130 -13.80 2.14 -58.95
N ASN A 131 -12.75 2.90 -58.62
CA ASN A 131 -11.53 2.98 -59.42
C ASN A 131 -10.34 2.41 -58.64
N PRO A 132 -9.95 1.15 -58.91
CA PRO A 132 -8.80 0.49 -58.29
C PRO A 132 -7.50 1.28 -58.36
N VAL A 133 -7.25 1.93 -59.50
CA VAL A 133 -6.00 2.65 -59.77
C VAL A 133 -5.90 3.89 -58.88
N GLU A 134 -6.96 4.69 -58.83
CA GLU A 134 -7.03 5.91 -58.02
C GLU A 134 -6.92 5.62 -56.53
N GLN A 135 -7.46 4.49 -56.06
CA GLN A 135 -7.33 4.04 -54.67
C GLN A 135 -5.85 3.79 -54.32
N LEU A 136 -5.14 3.00 -55.13
CA LEU A 136 -3.74 2.72 -54.86
C LEU A 136 -2.86 3.96 -55.04
N GLN A 137 -3.13 4.80 -56.05
CA GLN A 137 -2.43 6.08 -56.24
C GLN A 137 -2.57 6.97 -55.00
N THR A 138 -3.80 7.15 -54.50
CA THR A 138 -4.07 7.96 -53.30
C THR A 138 -3.35 7.40 -52.08
N TYR A 139 -3.36 6.08 -51.88
CA TYR A 139 -2.65 5.42 -50.78
C TYR A 139 -1.14 5.68 -50.85
N ILE A 140 -0.54 5.52 -52.04
CA ILE A 140 0.90 5.70 -52.23
C ILE A 140 1.29 7.16 -51.97
N GLN A 141 0.57 8.11 -52.58
CA GLN A 141 0.82 9.55 -52.43
C GLN A 141 0.63 10.05 -50.99
N THR A 142 -0.19 9.36 -50.20
CA THR A 142 -0.43 9.72 -48.80
C THR A 142 0.71 9.27 -47.87
N LEU A 143 1.33 8.12 -48.15
CA LEU A 143 2.31 7.50 -47.25
C LEU A 143 3.77 7.66 -47.69
N PHE A 144 4.04 7.78 -48.98
CA PHE A 144 5.39 7.66 -49.54
C PHE A 144 5.83 8.92 -50.29
N SER A 145 7.12 9.23 -50.17
CA SER A 145 7.82 10.14 -51.06
C SER A 145 8.15 9.44 -52.40
N ASN A 146 8.39 10.20 -53.47
CA ASN A 146 8.64 9.63 -54.81
C ASN A 146 9.81 8.64 -54.87
N ASP A 147 10.86 8.88 -54.08
CA ASP A 147 12.09 8.09 -54.00
C ASP A 147 12.02 6.91 -53.02
N ASP A 148 10.94 6.80 -52.24
CA ASP A 148 10.75 5.70 -51.30
C ASP A 148 10.54 4.37 -52.04
N HIS A 149 11.21 3.31 -51.60
CA HIS A 149 10.95 1.96 -52.14
C HIS A 149 9.76 1.33 -51.41
N ILE A 150 8.80 0.82 -52.19
CA ILE A 150 7.57 0.26 -51.64
C ILE A 150 7.61 -1.27 -51.69
N GLY A 151 7.34 -1.89 -50.54
CA GLY A 151 7.19 -3.33 -50.43
C GLY A 151 5.74 -3.78 -50.61
N TYR A 152 5.44 -4.65 -51.57
CA TYR A 152 4.11 -5.24 -51.73
C TYR A 152 4.13 -6.72 -52.13
N VAL A 153 3.04 -7.43 -51.82
CA VAL A 153 2.89 -8.86 -52.10
C VAL A 153 1.52 -9.11 -52.72
N VAL A 154 1.48 -9.68 -53.93
CA VAL A 154 0.27 -10.14 -54.62
C VAL A 154 0.15 -11.67 -54.65
N ASP A 155 1.27 -12.38 -54.47
CA ASP A 155 1.32 -13.83 -54.43
C ASP A 155 0.88 -14.39 -53.07
N SER A 156 0.06 -15.45 -53.12
CA SER A 156 -0.45 -16.12 -51.93
C SER A 156 -0.52 -17.64 -52.06
N TRP A 157 -0.48 -18.29 -50.91
CA TRP A 157 -0.71 -19.73 -50.74
C TRP A 157 -1.83 -19.96 -49.74
N GLN A 158 -2.59 -21.04 -49.92
CA GLN A 158 -3.68 -21.43 -49.03
C GLN A 158 -3.13 -22.32 -47.92
N ARG A 159 -3.38 -21.93 -46.68
CA ARG A 159 -3.06 -22.69 -45.47
C ARG A 159 -4.03 -23.87 -45.31
N GLU A 160 -3.66 -24.81 -44.45
CA GLU A 160 -4.47 -25.98 -44.12
C GLU A 160 -5.82 -25.62 -43.49
N ASP A 161 -5.91 -24.46 -42.82
CA ASP A 161 -7.15 -23.90 -42.24
C ASP A 161 -8.06 -23.22 -43.28
N GLY A 162 -7.70 -23.29 -44.57
CA GLY A 162 -8.42 -22.67 -45.67
C GLY A 162 -8.15 -21.17 -45.87
N LYS A 163 -7.40 -20.50 -44.97
CA LYS A 163 -7.05 -19.08 -45.10
C LYS A 163 -5.87 -18.87 -46.05
N TYR A 164 -5.80 -17.71 -46.69
CA TYR A 164 -4.67 -17.35 -47.56
C TYR A 164 -3.60 -16.57 -46.80
N SER A 165 -2.34 -16.87 -47.10
CA SER A 165 -1.16 -16.19 -46.56
C SER A 165 -0.23 -15.77 -47.69
N VAL A 166 0.56 -14.73 -47.42
CA VAL A 166 1.58 -14.22 -48.35
C VAL A 166 2.60 -15.30 -48.71
N ARG A 167 3.01 -15.32 -49.97
CA ARG A 167 4.05 -16.22 -50.49
C ARG A 167 5.30 -15.41 -50.87
N GLY A 168 6.43 -15.73 -50.25
CA GLY A 168 7.71 -15.06 -50.52
C GLY A 168 7.78 -13.62 -49.99
N SER A 169 8.83 -12.89 -50.41
CA SER A 169 9.09 -11.52 -49.97
C SER A 169 8.28 -10.46 -50.72
N GLY A 170 7.65 -10.83 -51.85
CA GLY A 170 7.02 -9.91 -52.79
C GLY A 170 8.00 -9.00 -53.51
N VAL A 171 7.50 -7.89 -54.05
CA VAL A 171 8.27 -6.84 -54.69
C VAL A 171 8.67 -5.81 -53.63
N TYR A 172 9.93 -5.39 -53.64
CA TYR A 172 10.44 -4.37 -52.71
C TYR A 172 11.51 -3.47 -53.34
N THR A 173 11.75 -3.62 -54.65
CA THR A 173 12.81 -2.92 -55.39
C THR A 173 12.31 -1.74 -56.22
N LYS A 174 10.98 -1.54 -56.31
CA LYS A 174 10.40 -0.43 -57.07
C LYS A 174 10.18 0.78 -56.18
N THR A 175 10.42 1.98 -56.72
CA THR A 175 10.11 3.24 -56.04
C THR A 175 8.63 3.60 -56.16
N ALA A 176 8.15 4.50 -55.30
CA ALA A 176 6.82 5.05 -55.37
C ALA A 176 6.55 5.71 -56.74
N GLU A 177 7.50 6.48 -57.26
CA GLU A 177 7.41 7.12 -58.58
C GLU A 177 7.25 6.09 -59.72
N GLU A 178 8.03 5.01 -59.70
CA GLU A 178 7.92 3.95 -60.72
C GLU A 178 6.53 3.29 -60.70
N ILE A 179 6.02 2.99 -59.50
CA ILE A 179 4.69 2.37 -59.35
C ILE A 179 3.59 3.36 -59.78
N LEU A 180 3.69 4.63 -59.41
CA LEU A 180 2.73 5.67 -59.82
C LEU A 180 2.73 5.86 -61.34
N ASN A 181 3.90 5.85 -61.98
CA ASN A 181 4.03 5.92 -63.43
C ASN A 181 3.43 4.70 -64.13
N ASP A 182 3.65 3.49 -63.59
CA ASP A 182 3.03 2.27 -64.09
C ASP A 182 1.48 2.33 -63.95
N LEU A 183 0.98 2.82 -62.82
CA LEU A 183 -0.46 3.01 -62.58
C LEU A 183 -1.07 4.04 -63.55
N GLU A 184 -0.39 5.16 -63.78
CA GLU A 184 -0.86 6.21 -64.70
C GLU A 184 -0.88 5.72 -66.15
N LYS A 185 0.13 4.95 -66.55
CA LYS A 185 0.22 4.36 -67.90
C LYS A 185 -0.95 3.43 -68.22
N TYR A 186 -1.46 2.71 -67.21
CA TYR A 186 -2.54 1.73 -67.38
C TYR A 186 -3.89 2.17 -66.78
N LYS A 187 -4.05 3.46 -66.45
CA LYS A 187 -5.26 3.97 -65.78
C LYS A 187 -6.58 3.63 -66.49
N ASP A 188 -6.57 3.62 -67.82
CA ASP A 188 -7.77 3.37 -68.64
C ASP A 188 -8.20 1.88 -68.61
N GLN A 189 -7.29 0.98 -68.24
CA GLN A 189 -7.56 -0.46 -68.10
C GLN A 189 -8.37 -0.76 -66.83
N LYS A 190 -8.34 0.13 -65.83
CA LYS A 190 -8.93 -0.05 -64.49
C LYS A 190 -8.53 -1.36 -63.79
N ASP A 191 -7.39 -1.93 -64.20
CA ASP A 191 -6.87 -3.20 -63.71
C ASP A 191 -5.45 -2.99 -63.17
N LEU A 192 -5.29 -3.22 -61.86
CA LEU A 192 -4.02 -3.10 -61.16
C LEU A 192 -3.00 -4.14 -61.61
N GLY A 193 -3.43 -5.27 -62.18
CA GLY A 193 -2.57 -6.36 -62.62
C GLY A 193 -1.45 -5.91 -63.56
N TRP A 194 -1.73 -4.91 -64.42
CA TRP A 194 -0.74 -4.35 -65.34
C TRP A 194 0.39 -3.56 -64.67
N ALA A 195 0.17 -3.03 -63.48
CA ALA A 195 1.15 -2.23 -62.75
C ALA A 195 1.87 -3.02 -61.64
N ILE A 196 1.11 -3.83 -60.88
CA ILE A 196 1.60 -4.51 -59.68
C ILE A 196 1.48 -6.04 -59.72
N GLY A 197 0.95 -6.61 -60.82
CA GLY A 197 0.74 -8.05 -60.98
C GLY A 197 -0.60 -8.54 -60.43
N ASP A 198 -1.01 -9.72 -60.90
CA ASP A 198 -2.32 -10.30 -60.58
C ASP A 198 -2.31 -10.98 -59.20
N SER A 199 -3.20 -10.54 -58.32
CA SER A 199 -3.45 -11.24 -57.05
C SER A 199 -4.53 -12.30 -57.19
N LYS A 200 -4.46 -13.38 -56.40
CA LYS A 200 -5.58 -14.34 -56.30
C LYS A 200 -6.80 -13.64 -55.70
N LYS A 201 -7.93 -13.70 -56.40
CA LYS A 201 -9.17 -13.02 -56.00
C LYS A 201 -9.60 -13.40 -54.59
N GLU A 202 -9.38 -14.63 -54.14
CA GLU A 202 -9.74 -15.10 -52.80
C GLU A 202 -8.84 -14.53 -51.69
N ALA A 203 -7.62 -14.13 -52.03
CA ALA A 203 -6.59 -13.71 -51.08
C ALA A 203 -6.46 -12.19 -50.95
N GLY A 204 -6.68 -11.46 -52.04
CA GLY A 204 -6.37 -10.04 -52.18
C GLY A 204 -4.87 -9.77 -52.23
N ALA A 205 -4.47 -8.53 -51.94
CA ALA A 205 -3.07 -8.12 -51.93
C ALA A 205 -2.67 -7.43 -50.60
N TRP A 206 -1.36 -7.28 -50.42
CA TRP A 206 -0.75 -6.68 -49.25
C TRP A 206 0.30 -5.66 -49.63
N ILE A 207 0.41 -4.60 -48.84
CA ILE A 207 1.38 -3.52 -49.02
C ILE A 207 1.99 -3.14 -47.66
N ARG A 208 3.28 -2.86 -47.62
CA ARG A 208 3.94 -2.30 -46.44
C ARG A 208 3.62 -0.81 -46.37
N PHE A 209 3.54 -0.26 -45.17
CA PHE A 209 3.18 1.14 -44.95
C PHE A 209 4.40 2.03 -44.69
N ASN A 210 5.53 1.45 -44.30
CA ASN A 210 6.80 2.19 -44.18
C ASN A 210 7.72 1.91 -45.37
N PRO A 211 8.52 2.90 -45.79
CA PRO A 211 9.44 2.77 -46.91
C PRO A 211 10.60 1.81 -46.61
N LEU A 212 11.13 1.19 -47.67
CA LEU A 212 12.23 0.22 -47.61
C LEU A 212 13.51 0.74 -48.28
N ASP A 213 14.61 0.04 -48.07
CA ASP A 213 15.93 0.30 -48.64
C ASP A 213 16.18 -0.33 -50.02
N GLY A 214 15.19 -1.08 -50.56
CA GLY A 214 15.30 -1.82 -51.81
C GLY A 214 16.11 -3.12 -51.75
N LYS A 215 16.69 -3.48 -50.60
CA LYS A 215 17.59 -4.63 -50.44
C LYS A 215 16.94 -5.81 -49.73
N GLY A 216 15.88 -5.57 -48.97
CA GLY A 216 15.14 -6.61 -48.28
C GLY A 216 13.80 -6.12 -47.73
N VAL A 217 13.19 -6.94 -46.87
CA VAL A 217 11.82 -6.75 -46.38
C VAL A 217 11.68 -6.89 -44.87
N LYS A 218 12.79 -6.96 -44.15
CA LYS A 218 12.82 -7.08 -42.68
C LYS A 218 12.79 -5.69 -42.04
N ASN A 219 12.66 -5.65 -40.71
CA ASN A 219 12.70 -4.39 -39.94
C ASN A 219 13.99 -3.59 -40.19
N GLU A 220 15.13 -4.26 -40.41
CA GLU A 220 16.42 -3.63 -40.73
C GLU A 220 16.46 -2.94 -42.10
N ASN A 221 15.50 -3.25 -42.98
CA ASN A 221 15.37 -2.66 -44.32
C ASN A 221 14.42 -1.47 -44.34
N VAL A 222 13.76 -1.13 -43.23
CA VAL A 222 12.88 0.04 -43.14
C VAL A 222 13.75 1.29 -43.07
N THR A 223 13.55 2.22 -43.99
CA THR A 223 14.35 3.45 -44.09
C THR A 223 13.81 4.59 -43.24
N ASP A 224 12.50 4.60 -42.99
CA ASP A 224 11.84 5.65 -42.22
C ASP A 224 10.69 5.07 -41.37
N PHE A 225 10.62 5.48 -40.11
CA PHE A 225 9.67 4.97 -39.11
C PHE A 225 8.46 5.90 -38.97
N LYS A 226 7.82 6.21 -40.10
CA LYS A 226 6.74 7.20 -40.18
C LYS A 226 5.43 6.70 -39.59
N PHE A 227 5.09 5.43 -39.78
CA PHE A 227 3.76 4.91 -39.46
C PHE A 227 3.77 3.60 -38.68
N ALA A 228 2.68 3.34 -37.98
CA ALA A 228 2.36 2.08 -37.33
C ALA A 228 0.97 1.59 -37.76
N LEU A 229 0.78 0.27 -37.80
CA LEU A 229 -0.51 -0.34 -38.08
C LEU A 229 -1.32 -0.50 -36.79
N VAL A 230 -2.53 0.03 -36.77
CA VAL A 230 -3.54 -0.22 -35.74
C VAL A 230 -4.71 -0.96 -36.41
N GLU A 231 -4.97 -2.18 -35.98
CA GLU A 231 -6.12 -2.98 -36.44
C GLU A 231 -6.69 -3.79 -35.27
N SER A 232 -7.98 -4.09 -35.37
CA SER A 232 -8.70 -4.97 -34.45
C SER A 232 -9.70 -5.80 -35.26
N ASP A 233 -9.85 -7.09 -34.97
CA ASP A 233 -10.84 -7.97 -35.61
C ASP A 233 -11.86 -8.55 -34.60
N ASN A 234 -11.76 -8.16 -33.33
CA ASN A 234 -12.59 -8.63 -32.22
C ASN A 234 -13.90 -7.84 -32.05
N MET A 235 -14.22 -6.91 -32.94
CA MET A 235 -15.44 -6.10 -32.86
C MET A 235 -15.98 -5.75 -34.25
N SER A 236 -17.21 -5.22 -34.31
CA SER A 236 -17.82 -4.77 -35.58
C SER A 236 -17.04 -3.62 -36.21
N LEU A 237 -16.94 -3.63 -37.55
CA LEU A 237 -16.24 -2.62 -38.35
C LEU A 237 -16.66 -1.18 -38.00
N GLU A 238 -17.95 -0.96 -37.77
CA GLU A 238 -18.51 0.36 -37.43
C GLU A 238 -18.00 0.89 -36.09
N LYS A 239 -17.80 -0.01 -35.11
CA LYS A 239 -17.26 0.33 -33.80
C LYS A 239 -15.75 0.59 -33.88
N GLN A 240 -15.02 -0.18 -34.69
CA GLN A 240 -13.60 0.09 -34.94
C GLN A 240 -13.42 1.51 -35.50
N ASN A 241 -14.20 1.86 -36.52
CA ASN A 241 -14.17 3.16 -37.17
C ASN A 241 -14.58 4.30 -36.22
N ALA A 242 -15.59 4.09 -35.38
CA ALA A 242 -16.02 5.08 -34.40
C ALA A 242 -14.93 5.35 -33.34
N ILE A 243 -14.41 4.30 -32.70
CA ILE A 243 -13.38 4.43 -31.64
C ILE A 243 -12.10 5.08 -32.20
N MET A 244 -11.64 4.67 -33.39
CA MET A 244 -10.46 5.26 -34.02
C MET A 244 -10.61 6.78 -34.25
N ARG A 245 -11.82 7.26 -34.52
CA ARG A 245 -12.13 8.67 -34.74
C ARG A 245 -12.34 9.45 -33.45
N GLU A 246 -13.01 8.86 -32.46
CA GLU A 246 -13.18 9.46 -31.13
C GLU A 246 -11.84 9.63 -30.41
N LEU A 247 -10.90 8.69 -30.60
CA LEU A 247 -9.53 8.82 -30.10
C LEU A 247 -8.68 9.83 -30.88
N GLU A 248 -9.25 10.49 -31.89
CA GLU A 248 -8.58 11.42 -32.80
C GLU A 248 -7.21 10.92 -33.31
N LEU A 249 -7.08 9.59 -33.50
CA LEU A 249 -5.81 8.97 -33.90
C LEU A 249 -5.29 9.66 -35.17
N PRO A 250 -4.00 10.02 -35.25
CA PRO A 250 -3.43 10.73 -36.40
C PRO A 250 -3.27 9.75 -37.56
N ILE A 251 -4.36 9.42 -38.25
CA ILE A 251 -4.42 8.36 -39.27
C ILE A 251 -4.10 8.97 -40.63
N ALA A 252 -3.01 8.50 -41.24
CA ALA A 252 -2.67 8.86 -42.61
C ALA A 252 -3.60 8.17 -43.61
N ALA A 253 -3.83 6.86 -43.46
CA ALA A 253 -4.74 6.11 -44.32
C ALA A 253 -5.57 5.09 -43.52
N LEU A 254 -6.86 5.04 -43.78
CA LEU A 254 -7.79 4.09 -43.19
C LEU A 254 -8.28 3.12 -44.29
N VAL A 255 -7.98 1.83 -44.16
CA VAL A 255 -8.23 0.83 -45.23
C VAL A 255 -9.14 -0.28 -44.73
N TYR A 256 -10.20 -0.58 -45.48
CA TYR A 256 -11.01 -1.76 -45.25
C TYR A 256 -10.30 -3.01 -45.78
N SER A 257 -10.17 -4.05 -44.96
CA SER A 257 -9.38 -5.25 -45.30
C SER A 257 -10.06 -6.23 -46.26
N GLY A 258 -11.32 -5.98 -46.63
CA GLY A 258 -12.18 -6.95 -47.32
C GLY A 258 -12.62 -8.09 -46.40
N GLY A 259 -12.84 -7.81 -45.12
CA GLY A 259 -13.15 -8.81 -44.09
C GLY A 259 -13.65 -8.19 -42.79
N LYS A 260 -13.09 -8.59 -41.65
CA LYS A 260 -13.56 -8.15 -40.32
C LYS A 260 -12.74 -7.01 -39.69
N SER A 261 -11.73 -6.49 -40.38
CA SER A 261 -10.81 -5.49 -39.83
C SER A 261 -10.74 -4.22 -40.66
N VAL A 262 -10.56 -3.11 -39.96
CA VAL A 262 -10.11 -1.83 -40.51
C VAL A 262 -8.64 -1.64 -40.16
N HIS A 263 -7.83 -1.37 -41.17
CA HIS A 263 -6.40 -1.11 -41.03
C HIS A 263 -6.17 0.40 -40.97
N ALA A 264 -5.89 0.92 -39.78
CA ALA A 264 -5.49 2.30 -39.59
C ALA A 264 -3.96 2.43 -39.65
N ILE A 265 -3.46 3.19 -40.63
CA ILE A 265 -2.04 3.54 -40.74
C ILE A 265 -1.84 4.85 -39.99
N VAL A 266 -1.37 4.75 -38.74
CA VAL A 266 -1.25 5.86 -37.80
C VAL A 266 0.15 6.47 -37.88
N LYS A 267 0.22 7.81 -37.95
CA LYS A 267 1.48 8.57 -37.91
C LYS A 267 2.12 8.42 -36.53
N VAL A 268 3.37 7.96 -36.52
CA VAL A 268 4.21 7.90 -35.32
C VAL A 268 5.48 8.71 -35.47
N GLU A 269 5.93 8.99 -36.71
CA GLU A 269 6.96 10.00 -37.02
C GLU A 269 8.24 9.87 -36.16
N ALA A 270 8.67 8.63 -35.92
CA ALA A 270 9.79 8.37 -35.02
C ALA A 270 11.14 8.56 -35.73
N ALA A 271 12.10 9.20 -35.06
CA ALA A 271 13.41 9.46 -35.67
C ALA A 271 14.30 8.20 -35.76
N ASN A 272 14.00 7.16 -34.99
CA ASN A 272 14.73 5.90 -34.97
C ASN A 272 13.88 4.75 -34.42
N TYR A 273 14.39 3.52 -34.54
CA TYR A 273 13.69 2.31 -34.12
C TYR A 273 13.35 2.27 -32.61
N ALA A 274 14.24 2.78 -31.74
CA ALA A 274 13.99 2.76 -30.30
C ALA A 274 12.85 3.72 -29.91
N GLU A 275 12.79 4.88 -30.55
CA GLU A 275 11.67 5.82 -30.40
C GLU A 275 10.38 5.25 -30.99
N TYR A 276 10.46 4.61 -32.16
CA TYR A 276 9.32 3.94 -32.78
C TYR A 276 8.69 2.91 -31.84
N GLN A 277 9.50 2.07 -31.19
CA GLN A 277 8.99 1.08 -30.22
C GLN A 277 8.23 1.76 -29.07
N LYS A 278 8.79 2.84 -28.50
CA LYS A 278 8.14 3.58 -27.41
C LYS A 278 6.82 4.22 -27.84
N ARG A 279 6.79 4.90 -28.99
CA ARG A 279 5.58 5.55 -29.52
C ARG A 279 4.50 4.50 -29.83
N VAL A 280 4.85 3.38 -30.46
CA VAL A 280 3.89 2.29 -30.75
C VAL A 280 3.35 1.64 -29.48
N GLU A 281 4.19 1.40 -28.47
CA GLU A 281 3.74 0.85 -27.19
C GLU A 281 2.74 1.76 -26.48
N TYR A 282 3.02 3.07 -26.48
CA TYR A 282 2.11 4.08 -25.94
C TYR A 282 0.79 4.11 -26.72
N LEU A 283 0.84 4.19 -28.06
CA LEU A 283 -0.34 4.16 -28.93
C LEU A 283 -1.23 2.94 -28.65
N TYR A 284 -0.62 1.76 -28.60
CA TYR A 284 -1.35 0.51 -28.37
C TYR A 284 -1.95 0.46 -26.97
N LYS A 285 -1.27 1.02 -25.97
CA LYS A 285 -1.80 1.15 -24.61
C LYS A 285 -3.07 2.00 -24.59
N ILE A 286 -3.07 3.17 -25.25
CA ILE A 286 -4.25 4.05 -25.35
C ILE A 286 -5.39 3.34 -26.09
N CYS A 287 -5.12 2.73 -27.25
CA CYS A 287 -6.12 1.98 -28.01
C CYS A 287 -6.78 0.87 -27.16
N ASN A 288 -5.98 0.03 -26.49
CA ASN A 288 -6.48 -1.07 -25.68
C ASN A 288 -7.32 -0.57 -24.48
N LYS A 289 -6.87 0.48 -23.77
CA LYS A 289 -7.61 1.07 -22.65
C LYS A 289 -8.99 1.62 -23.08
N ASN A 290 -9.11 2.10 -24.32
CA ASN A 290 -10.34 2.63 -24.90
C ASN A 290 -11.16 1.60 -25.68
N GLY A 291 -10.86 0.31 -25.51
CA GLY A 291 -11.64 -0.78 -26.07
C GLY A 291 -11.25 -1.23 -27.47
N LEU A 292 -10.30 -0.57 -28.14
CA LEU A 292 -9.72 -1.01 -29.41
C LEU A 292 -8.61 -2.04 -29.16
N GLN A 293 -9.01 -3.31 -29.03
CA GLN A 293 -8.09 -4.42 -28.79
C GLN A 293 -7.18 -4.65 -30.01
N VAL A 294 -5.94 -4.20 -29.91
CA VAL A 294 -4.96 -4.25 -31.00
C VAL A 294 -4.09 -5.52 -30.95
N ASP A 295 -3.82 -6.12 -32.10
CA ASP A 295 -2.94 -7.28 -32.20
C ASP A 295 -1.48 -6.89 -31.92
N SER A 296 -0.92 -7.41 -30.83
CA SER A 296 0.46 -7.14 -30.40
C SER A 296 1.52 -7.59 -31.40
N GLN A 297 1.19 -8.49 -32.34
CA GLN A 297 2.11 -8.92 -33.41
C GLN A 297 2.35 -7.84 -34.47
N ASN A 298 1.50 -6.81 -34.53
CA ASN A 298 1.56 -5.75 -35.52
C ASN A 298 2.48 -4.58 -35.15
N LYS A 299 3.20 -4.66 -34.03
CA LYS A 299 4.20 -3.66 -33.62
C LYS A 299 5.38 -3.51 -34.59
N ASN A 300 5.58 -4.45 -35.52
CA ASN A 300 6.73 -4.46 -36.42
C ASN A 300 6.64 -3.36 -37.50
N PRO A 301 7.68 -2.54 -37.71
CA PRO A 301 7.64 -1.45 -38.71
C PRO A 301 7.60 -1.93 -40.16
N SER A 302 8.06 -3.16 -40.45
CA SER A 302 8.02 -3.76 -41.79
C SER A 302 6.73 -4.55 -42.08
N ARG A 303 5.72 -4.44 -41.20
CA ARG A 303 4.48 -5.22 -41.27
C ARG A 303 3.69 -4.90 -42.55
N LEU A 304 2.96 -5.90 -43.01
CA LEU A 304 2.07 -5.79 -44.17
C LEU A 304 0.67 -5.36 -43.71
N SER A 305 0.12 -4.36 -44.40
CA SER A 305 -1.28 -3.98 -44.36
C SER A 305 -2.00 -4.49 -45.63
N ARG A 306 -3.33 -4.42 -45.67
CA ARG A 306 -4.08 -4.70 -46.90
C ARG A 306 -3.93 -3.58 -47.91
N MET A 307 -3.81 -3.97 -49.17
CA MET A 307 -3.65 -3.02 -50.27
C MET A 307 -5.02 -2.56 -50.78
N PRO A 308 -5.30 -1.25 -50.81
CA PRO A 308 -6.54 -0.74 -51.40
C PRO A 308 -6.50 -0.85 -52.93
N GLY A 309 -7.68 -1.00 -53.53
CA GLY A 309 -7.87 -1.18 -54.98
C GLY A 309 -7.97 -2.64 -55.42
N VAL A 310 -7.83 -3.62 -54.53
CA VAL A 310 -7.83 -5.06 -54.87
C VAL A 310 -9.10 -5.75 -54.37
N ILE A 311 -9.60 -6.75 -55.10
CA ILE A 311 -10.75 -7.56 -54.67
C ILE A 311 -10.28 -8.75 -53.83
N ARG A 312 -10.97 -9.01 -52.72
CA ARG A 312 -10.76 -10.16 -51.83
C ARG A 312 -12.08 -10.91 -51.59
N GLY A 313 -12.20 -12.08 -52.19
CA GLY A 313 -13.42 -12.88 -52.21
C GLY A 313 -14.54 -12.13 -52.92
N GLU A 314 -15.57 -11.78 -52.16
CA GLU A 314 -16.73 -11.00 -52.61
C GLU A 314 -16.61 -9.50 -52.31
N HIS A 315 -15.61 -9.08 -51.52
CA HIS A 315 -15.46 -7.71 -51.06
C HIS A 315 -14.28 -6.99 -51.70
N LYS A 316 -14.36 -5.66 -51.76
CA LYS A 316 -13.28 -4.76 -52.18
C LYS A 316 -12.40 -4.41 -50.98
N GLN A 317 -11.09 -4.40 -51.17
CA GLN A 317 -10.15 -3.75 -50.26
C GLN A 317 -10.06 -2.29 -50.71
N PHE A 318 -10.45 -1.33 -49.87
CA PHE A 318 -10.56 0.07 -50.30
C PHE A 318 -10.16 1.05 -49.18
N LEU A 319 -9.75 2.24 -49.58
CA LEU A 319 -9.53 3.38 -48.70
C LEU A 319 -10.87 3.92 -48.22
N ILE A 320 -11.07 3.89 -46.91
CA ILE A 320 -12.22 4.50 -46.25
C ILE A 320 -12.02 6.01 -46.15
N ASP A 321 -10.82 6.45 -45.76
CA ASP A 321 -10.50 7.87 -45.54
C ASP A 321 -8.98 8.10 -45.50
N THR A 322 -8.54 9.34 -45.63
CA THR A 322 -7.13 9.74 -45.50
C THR A 322 -6.99 11.01 -44.65
N ASN A 323 -5.86 11.11 -43.94
CA ASN A 323 -5.49 12.27 -43.11
C ASN A 323 -6.61 12.71 -42.14
N ILE A 324 -7.06 11.78 -41.30
CA ILE A 324 -8.10 12.01 -40.29
C ILE A 324 -7.51 12.00 -38.88
N GLY A 325 -8.22 12.63 -37.93
CA GLY A 325 -7.73 12.82 -36.56
C GLY A 325 -6.75 13.98 -36.48
N LYS A 326 -5.87 13.95 -35.48
CA LYS A 326 -4.81 14.96 -35.31
C LYS A 326 -3.81 14.94 -36.46
N SER A 327 -3.14 16.08 -36.67
CA SER A 327 -2.27 16.25 -37.85
C SER A 327 -0.93 15.52 -37.74
N SER A 328 -0.39 15.38 -36.52
CA SER A 328 0.90 14.73 -36.21
C SER A 328 0.84 13.87 -34.94
N TRP A 329 1.91 13.10 -34.69
CA TRP A 329 2.07 12.36 -33.44
C TRP A 329 2.10 13.30 -32.22
N GLU A 330 2.86 14.39 -32.29
CA GLU A 330 3.05 15.31 -31.16
C GLU A 330 1.73 15.98 -30.74
N GLU A 331 0.94 16.47 -31.69
CA GLU A 331 -0.37 17.08 -31.39
C GLU A 331 -1.33 16.06 -30.73
N TRP A 332 -1.31 14.82 -31.20
CA TRP A 332 -2.11 13.75 -30.61
C TRP A 332 -1.65 13.38 -29.20
N HIS A 333 -0.34 13.26 -29.01
CA HIS A 333 0.23 12.94 -27.71
C HIS A 333 -0.07 14.02 -26.68
N GLU A 334 0.12 15.31 -27.02
CA GLU A 334 -0.23 16.43 -26.13
C GLU A 334 -1.72 16.42 -25.78
N TRP A 335 -2.59 16.22 -26.77
CA TRP A 335 -4.04 16.15 -26.54
C TRP A 335 -4.45 14.99 -25.60
N ILE A 336 -3.85 13.81 -25.76
CA ILE A 336 -4.09 12.67 -24.86
C ILE A 336 -3.58 12.97 -23.44
N GLU A 337 -2.46 13.67 -23.31
CA GLU A 337 -1.90 14.03 -21.99
C GLU A 337 -2.74 15.11 -21.29
N ASP A 338 -3.27 16.09 -22.03
CA ASP A 338 -4.15 17.15 -21.53
C ASP A 338 -5.52 16.61 -21.09
N LEU A 339 -6.11 15.67 -21.85
CA LEU A 339 -7.35 15.00 -21.45
C LEU A 339 -7.22 14.19 -20.15
N ASN A 340 -6.00 13.97 -19.72
CA ASN A 340 -5.62 13.14 -18.59
C ASN A 340 -4.94 13.98 -17.50
N ASP A 341 -5.12 15.31 -17.56
CA ASP A 341 -4.71 16.24 -16.53
C ASP A 341 -5.70 16.16 -15.36
N ASP A 342 -5.46 15.22 -14.46
CA ASP A 342 -6.25 15.00 -13.24
C ASP A 342 -5.91 16.02 -12.12
N LEU A 343 -5.40 17.21 -12.46
CA LEU A 343 -5.12 18.24 -11.48
C LEU A 343 -6.41 18.87 -10.94
N PRO A 344 -6.48 19.22 -9.64
CA PRO A 344 -7.62 19.93 -9.09
C PRO A 344 -7.86 21.26 -9.81
N GLU A 345 -9.13 21.62 -10.00
CA GLU A 345 -9.49 22.95 -10.50
C GLU A 345 -9.05 24.05 -9.53
N PHE A 346 -8.85 25.27 -10.05
CA PHE A 346 -8.54 26.41 -9.20
C PHE A 346 -9.73 26.77 -8.30
N GLU A 347 -9.51 26.77 -6.99
CA GLU A 347 -10.49 27.25 -6.01
C GLU A 347 -10.33 28.76 -5.74
N SER A 348 -11.45 29.48 -5.66
CA SER A 348 -11.48 30.90 -5.30
C SER A 348 -11.59 31.05 -3.78
N LEU A 349 -10.57 31.64 -3.15
CA LEU A 349 -10.64 31.95 -1.72
C LEU A 349 -11.83 32.88 -1.40
N ALA A 350 -12.22 33.77 -2.32
CA ALA A 350 -13.35 34.67 -2.11
C ALA A 350 -14.67 33.89 -1.96
N ASP A 351 -14.82 32.78 -2.68
CA ASP A 351 -16.03 31.96 -2.67
C ASP A 351 -16.12 31.15 -1.36
N MET A 352 -14.98 30.83 -0.76
CA MET A 352 -14.89 30.09 0.51
C MET A 352 -14.74 30.99 1.74
N PHE A 353 -14.59 32.32 1.58
CA PHE A 353 -14.27 33.20 2.71
C PHE A 353 -15.46 33.49 3.62
N GLU A 354 -16.69 33.36 3.11
CA GLU A 354 -17.91 33.68 3.87
C GLU A 354 -18.37 32.53 4.79
N GLU A 355 -17.92 31.29 4.54
CA GLU A 355 -18.25 30.12 5.35
C GLU A 355 -16.99 29.55 6.03
N ASP A 356 -17.07 29.26 7.33
CA ASP A 356 -16.01 28.51 8.00
C ASP A 356 -15.95 27.10 7.38
N PRO A 357 -14.83 26.72 6.72
CA PRO A 357 -14.76 25.44 6.04
C PRO A 357 -14.86 24.29 7.05
N GLN A 358 -15.63 23.26 6.69
CA GLN A 358 -15.71 22.05 7.50
C GLN A 358 -14.37 21.30 7.41
N LEU A 359 -13.60 21.36 8.48
CA LEU A 359 -12.38 20.57 8.60
C LEU A 359 -12.71 19.08 8.60
N ALA A 360 -11.77 18.28 8.09
CA ALA A 360 -11.88 16.82 8.14
C ALA A 360 -12.17 16.34 9.58
N PRO A 361 -13.10 15.39 9.78
CA PRO A 361 -13.45 14.91 11.12
C PRO A 361 -12.23 14.37 11.87
N VAL A 362 -12.22 14.53 13.19
CA VAL A 362 -11.16 14.00 14.04
C VAL A 362 -11.27 12.47 14.12
N LEU A 363 -10.14 11.78 14.08
CA LEU A 363 -10.05 10.34 14.32
C LEU A 363 -9.40 10.06 15.69
N ILE A 364 -8.34 10.81 16.01
CA ILE A 364 -7.67 10.78 17.31
C ILE A 364 -7.52 12.23 17.79
N ASP A 365 -8.11 12.55 18.93
CA ASP A 365 -8.13 13.90 19.48
C ASP A 365 -6.74 14.51 19.59
N ASN A 366 -6.60 15.72 19.05
CA ASN A 366 -5.36 16.50 19.04
C ASN A 366 -4.16 15.84 18.33
N VAL A 367 -4.40 14.78 17.56
CA VAL A 367 -3.33 14.02 16.89
C VAL A 367 -3.61 13.81 15.41
N LEU A 368 -4.79 13.30 15.03
CA LEU A 368 -5.05 12.85 13.66
C LEU A 368 -6.49 13.08 13.20
N ARG A 369 -6.66 13.66 12.01
CA ARG A 369 -7.95 13.76 11.29
C ARG A 369 -8.11 12.60 10.30
N ARG A 370 -9.36 12.29 9.94
CA ARG A 370 -9.70 11.32 8.89
C ARG A 370 -9.13 11.78 7.55
N GLY A 371 -8.59 10.85 6.77
CA GLY A 371 -7.94 11.15 5.48
C GLY A 371 -6.48 11.61 5.59
N HIS A 372 -5.92 11.78 6.80
CA HIS A 372 -4.56 12.28 6.98
C HIS A 372 -3.56 11.15 7.26
N LYS A 373 -2.27 11.43 7.07
CA LYS A 373 -1.16 10.49 7.24
C LYS A 373 -0.51 10.61 8.62
N MET A 374 -0.20 9.47 9.25
CA MET A 374 0.54 9.44 10.52
C MET A 374 1.72 8.47 10.51
N LEU A 375 2.85 8.92 11.03
CA LEU A 375 4.06 8.11 11.21
C LEU A 375 4.36 7.90 12.71
N ILE A 376 4.57 6.66 13.13
CA ILE A 376 5.16 6.34 14.43
C ILE A 376 6.63 5.94 14.24
N ALA A 377 7.54 6.76 14.74
CA ALA A 377 8.98 6.52 14.72
C ALA A 377 9.48 6.03 16.09
N GLY A 378 10.55 5.24 16.09
CA GLY A 378 11.15 4.75 17.33
C GLY A 378 12.21 3.68 17.07
N PRO A 379 13.10 3.38 18.04
CA PRO A 379 14.13 2.37 17.86
C PRO A 379 13.55 0.95 17.71
N SER A 380 14.40 -0.01 17.36
CA SER A 380 13.98 -1.41 17.34
C SER A 380 13.54 -1.85 18.74
N LYS A 381 12.50 -2.69 18.81
CA LYS A 381 11.90 -3.20 20.07
C LYS A 381 11.25 -2.13 20.98
N ALA A 382 10.99 -0.93 20.46
CA ALA A 382 10.27 0.13 21.19
C ALA A 382 8.75 -0.09 21.37
N GLY A 383 8.24 -1.30 21.17
CA GLY A 383 6.80 -1.56 21.28
C GLY A 383 5.92 -1.00 20.15
N LYS A 384 6.46 -0.38 19.09
CA LYS A 384 5.67 0.24 17.99
C LYS A 384 4.52 -0.62 17.45
N SER A 385 4.74 -1.89 17.13
CA SER A 385 3.67 -2.78 16.67
C SER A 385 2.57 -2.97 17.73
N PHE A 386 2.93 -3.02 19.02
CA PHE A 386 1.95 -3.05 20.11
C PHE A 386 1.19 -1.71 20.19
N ALA A 387 1.89 -0.58 20.09
CA ALA A 387 1.26 0.74 20.05
C ALA A 387 0.24 0.87 18.90
N LEU A 388 0.58 0.38 17.70
CA LEU A 388 -0.32 0.35 16.54
C LEU A 388 -1.52 -0.59 16.74
N MET A 389 -1.31 -1.77 17.34
CA MET A 389 -2.40 -2.70 17.66
C MET A 389 -3.32 -2.14 18.77
N GLU A 390 -2.76 -1.50 19.80
CA GLU A 390 -3.49 -0.78 20.86
C GLU A 390 -4.32 0.36 20.27
N MET A 391 -3.75 1.13 19.34
CA MET A 391 -4.46 2.18 18.60
C MET A 391 -5.59 1.60 17.73
N SER A 392 -5.35 0.48 17.06
CA SER A 392 -6.39 -0.21 16.27
C SER A 392 -7.59 -0.61 17.13
N ILE A 393 -7.31 -1.15 18.33
CA ILE A 393 -8.34 -1.50 19.31
C ILE A 393 -9.05 -0.25 19.84
N SER A 394 -8.29 0.79 20.16
CA SER A 394 -8.83 2.04 20.69
C SER A 394 -9.76 2.74 19.71
N ILE A 395 -9.41 2.78 18.42
CA ILE A 395 -10.29 3.30 17.35
C ILE A 395 -11.51 2.39 17.16
N ALA A 396 -11.32 1.07 17.13
CA ALA A 396 -12.44 0.15 16.92
C ALA A 396 -13.49 0.21 18.04
N GLU A 397 -13.04 0.33 19.28
CA GLU A 397 -13.90 0.37 20.47
C GLU A 397 -14.35 1.80 20.86
N GLY A 398 -13.64 2.84 20.40
CA GLY A 398 -13.84 4.23 20.81
C GLY A 398 -13.30 4.51 22.21
N LEU A 399 -12.08 4.03 22.50
CA LEU A 399 -11.39 4.18 23.78
C LEU A 399 -10.20 5.13 23.66
N PRO A 400 -9.70 5.70 24.77
CA PRO A 400 -8.48 6.50 24.74
C PRO A 400 -7.24 5.66 24.39
N TRP A 401 -6.43 6.16 23.46
CA TRP A 401 -5.11 5.65 23.14
C TRP A 401 -4.04 6.61 23.68
N PHE A 402 -3.23 6.15 24.64
CA PHE A 402 -2.21 6.97 25.33
C PHE A 402 -2.76 8.26 25.98
N GLY A 403 -4.05 8.26 26.32
CA GLY A 403 -4.76 9.43 26.87
C GLY A 403 -5.44 10.31 25.81
N PHE A 404 -5.23 10.05 24.52
CA PHE A 404 -5.95 10.71 23.42
C PHE A 404 -7.24 9.97 23.12
N ASN A 405 -8.39 10.63 23.13
CA ASN A 405 -9.65 9.95 22.79
C ASN A 405 -9.65 9.57 21.31
N CYS A 406 -10.15 8.37 21.01
CA CYS A 406 -10.35 7.92 19.64
C CYS A 406 -11.84 7.92 19.30
N GLU A 407 -12.16 8.44 18.13
CA GLU A 407 -13.49 8.26 17.54
C GLU A 407 -13.65 6.82 17.05
N ARG A 408 -14.88 6.30 17.18
CA ARG A 408 -15.15 4.92 16.75
C ARG A 408 -15.00 4.80 15.24
N GLY A 409 -14.29 3.78 14.77
CA GLY A 409 -14.06 3.57 13.34
C GLY A 409 -13.63 2.16 12.95
N LYS A 410 -13.66 1.89 11.64
CA LYS A 410 -13.15 0.66 11.03
C LYS A 410 -11.67 0.78 10.69
N VAL A 411 -10.88 -0.21 11.07
CA VAL A 411 -9.43 -0.22 10.91
C VAL A 411 -8.98 -1.44 10.12
N LEU A 412 -8.17 -1.21 9.09
CA LEU A 412 -7.45 -2.25 8.37
C LEU A 412 -5.99 -2.29 8.84
N TYR A 413 -5.60 -3.37 9.52
CA TYR A 413 -4.22 -3.63 9.92
C TYR A 413 -3.52 -4.54 8.90
N ILE A 414 -2.56 -4.01 8.17
CA ILE A 414 -1.75 -4.73 7.19
C ILE A 414 -0.49 -5.24 7.90
N ASN A 415 -0.51 -6.52 8.24
CA ASN A 415 0.58 -7.22 8.91
C ASN A 415 1.62 -7.71 7.89
N MET A 416 2.77 -7.04 7.81
CA MET A 416 3.81 -7.34 6.82
C MET A 416 4.88 -8.34 7.32
N GLU A 417 5.04 -8.51 8.64
CA GLU A 417 6.18 -9.23 9.21
C GLU A 417 5.81 -10.42 10.11
N LEU A 418 4.75 -10.33 10.90
CA LEU A 418 4.44 -11.35 11.90
C LEU A 418 3.73 -12.54 11.26
N ASP A 419 3.95 -13.74 11.80
CA ASP A 419 3.10 -14.88 11.44
C ASP A 419 1.68 -14.61 11.94
N ARG A 420 0.72 -15.15 11.20
CA ARG A 420 -0.71 -14.96 11.44
C ARG A 420 -1.09 -15.30 12.89
N PRO A 421 -0.77 -16.49 13.46
CA PRO A 421 -1.12 -16.80 14.85
C PRO A 421 -0.53 -15.83 15.88
N SER A 422 0.73 -15.41 15.71
CA SER A 422 1.36 -14.44 16.60
C SER A 422 0.68 -13.09 16.58
N ALA A 423 0.28 -12.59 15.40
CA ALA A 423 -0.47 -11.34 15.29
C ALA A 423 -1.80 -11.42 16.05
N TYR A 424 -2.60 -12.49 15.83
CA TYR A 424 -3.85 -12.70 16.55
C TYR A 424 -3.66 -12.84 18.06
N LYS A 425 -2.63 -13.57 18.49
CA LYS A 425 -2.30 -13.73 19.91
C LYS A 425 -1.99 -12.38 20.56
N ARG A 426 -1.25 -11.49 19.88
CA ARG A 426 -0.99 -10.13 20.39
C ARG A 426 -2.26 -9.30 20.56
N PHE A 427 -3.15 -9.28 19.57
CA PHE A 427 -4.45 -8.59 19.73
C PHE A 427 -5.22 -9.14 20.94
N LYS A 428 -5.26 -10.46 21.11
CA LYS A 428 -5.92 -11.10 22.27
C LYS A 428 -5.26 -10.70 23.59
N ASP A 429 -3.93 -10.70 23.65
CA ASP A 429 -3.16 -10.34 24.84
C ASP A 429 -3.36 -8.86 25.20
N ILE A 430 -3.47 -7.97 24.20
CA ILE A 430 -3.77 -6.55 24.42
C ILE A 430 -5.20 -6.38 24.96
N TYR A 431 -6.22 -7.00 24.35
CA TYR A 431 -7.59 -6.97 24.89
C TYR A 431 -7.66 -7.46 26.34
N GLN A 432 -6.97 -8.56 26.65
CA GLN A 432 -6.89 -9.12 28.00
C GLN A 432 -6.16 -8.17 28.96
N GLY A 433 -5.04 -7.58 28.51
CA GLY A 433 -4.27 -6.62 29.29
C GLY A 433 -5.05 -5.35 29.60
N MET A 434 -5.82 -4.83 28.65
CA MET A 434 -6.68 -3.66 28.83
C MET A 434 -7.89 -3.96 29.75
N GLY A 435 -8.19 -5.24 30.02
CA GLY A 435 -9.33 -5.63 30.84
C GLY A 435 -10.70 -5.36 30.19
N ILE A 436 -10.73 -5.16 28.87
CA ILE A 436 -11.96 -4.82 28.12
C ILE A 436 -12.51 -6.03 27.36
N LYS A 437 -13.84 -6.03 27.15
CA LYS A 437 -14.49 -7.02 26.27
C LYS A 437 -14.45 -6.52 24.81
N PRO A 438 -14.21 -7.41 23.84
CA PRO A 438 -14.17 -7.07 22.42
C PRO A 438 -15.59 -6.82 21.87
N ALA A 439 -16.16 -5.65 22.14
CA ALA A 439 -17.53 -5.31 21.76
C ALA A 439 -17.65 -4.90 20.28
N ASN A 440 -16.57 -4.36 19.71
CA ASN A 440 -16.51 -3.86 18.33
C ASN A 440 -15.33 -4.46 17.55
N ILE A 441 -14.83 -5.62 17.94
CA ILE A 441 -13.69 -6.30 17.28
C ILE A 441 -13.91 -6.56 15.79
N GLN A 442 -15.16 -6.67 15.33
CA GLN A 442 -15.51 -6.77 13.91
C GLN A 442 -15.07 -5.56 13.08
N ASN A 443 -14.80 -4.41 13.72
CA ASN A 443 -14.28 -3.23 13.06
C ASN A 443 -12.77 -3.32 12.78
N ILE A 444 -12.07 -4.35 13.28
CA ILE A 444 -10.64 -4.58 13.03
C ILE A 444 -10.48 -5.68 11.99
N HIS A 445 -9.99 -5.32 10.81
CA HIS A 445 -9.66 -6.25 9.74
C HIS A 445 -8.14 -6.42 9.67
N VAL A 446 -7.64 -7.66 9.54
CA VAL A 446 -6.20 -7.92 9.45
C VAL A 446 -5.86 -8.54 8.10
N TRP A 447 -5.07 -7.83 7.29
CA TRP A 447 -4.52 -8.36 6.04
C TRP A 447 -3.10 -8.88 6.27
N ASN A 448 -2.93 -10.20 6.25
CA ASN A 448 -1.64 -10.84 6.51
C ASN A 448 -0.84 -10.97 5.21
N MET A 449 0.26 -10.20 5.12
CA MET A 449 1.11 -10.07 3.94
C MET A 449 2.51 -10.67 4.12
N ARG A 450 2.81 -11.25 5.30
CA ARG A 450 4.05 -12.00 5.51
C ARG A 450 4.21 -13.08 4.43
N GLY A 451 5.35 -13.06 3.74
CA GLY A 451 5.65 -13.99 2.63
C GLY A 451 5.05 -13.59 1.27
N HIS A 452 4.20 -12.56 1.23
CA HIS A 452 3.55 -12.04 0.03
C HIS A 452 3.87 -10.54 -0.16
N SER A 453 4.99 -10.08 0.40
CA SER A 453 5.39 -8.67 0.38
C SER A 453 5.64 -8.23 -1.05
N ILE A 454 4.95 -7.17 -1.46
CA ILE A 454 5.15 -6.52 -2.75
C ILE A 454 5.49 -5.04 -2.54
N PRO A 455 6.24 -4.44 -3.47
CA PRO A 455 6.41 -3.00 -3.61
C PRO A 455 5.13 -2.18 -3.38
N MET A 456 5.23 -1.01 -2.73
CA MET A 456 4.07 -0.17 -2.40
C MET A 456 3.32 0.36 -3.62
N ASP A 457 4.02 0.67 -4.72
CA ASP A 457 3.43 1.03 -6.01
C ASP A 457 2.53 -0.09 -6.58
N LYS A 458 2.90 -1.35 -6.37
CA LYS A 458 2.08 -2.52 -6.75
C LYS A 458 0.99 -2.85 -5.72
N LEU A 459 1.23 -2.52 -4.45
CA LEU A 459 0.27 -2.77 -3.37
C LEU A 459 -0.90 -1.77 -3.40
N THR A 460 -0.61 -0.50 -3.67
CA THR A 460 -1.56 0.62 -3.58
C THR A 460 -2.84 0.37 -4.38
N PRO A 461 -2.78 -0.03 -5.66
CA PRO A 461 -3.98 -0.41 -6.41
C PRO A 461 -4.81 -1.54 -5.81
N LYS A 462 -4.12 -2.61 -5.39
CA LYS A 462 -4.78 -3.79 -4.83
C LYS A 462 -5.43 -3.46 -3.49
N LEU A 463 -4.80 -2.58 -2.71
CA LEU A 463 -5.34 -2.03 -1.48
C LEU A 463 -6.58 -1.19 -1.76
N ILE A 464 -6.50 -0.17 -2.63
CA ILE A 464 -7.63 0.71 -2.95
C ILE A 464 -8.82 -0.12 -3.43
N ARG A 465 -8.63 -1.00 -4.43
CA ARG A 465 -9.69 -1.85 -4.97
C ARG A 465 -10.37 -2.73 -3.92
N ARG A 466 -9.62 -3.26 -2.96
CA ARG A 466 -10.16 -4.12 -1.89
C ARG A 466 -10.81 -3.31 -0.77
N ALA A 467 -10.25 -2.15 -0.44
CA ALA A 467 -10.68 -1.31 0.68
C ALA A 467 -11.88 -0.41 0.33
N GLN A 468 -12.06 -0.05 -0.94
CA GLN A 468 -13.11 0.87 -1.40
C GLN A 468 -14.53 0.42 -1.01
N LYS A 469 -14.79 -0.90 -0.98
CA LYS A 469 -16.09 -1.45 -0.59
C LYS A 469 -16.33 -1.47 0.92
N GLU A 470 -15.27 -1.56 1.71
CA GLU A 470 -15.34 -1.76 3.17
C GLU A 470 -15.43 -0.45 3.96
N LYS A 471 -14.98 0.66 3.35
CA LYS A 471 -14.93 2.02 3.92
C LYS A 471 -14.20 2.04 5.27
N PHE A 472 -12.90 1.79 5.23
CA PHE A 472 -12.05 1.92 6.41
C PHE A 472 -11.81 3.39 6.75
N ASP A 473 -11.71 3.67 8.05
CA ASP A 473 -11.37 4.99 8.58
C ASP A 473 -9.87 5.13 8.81
N ALA A 474 -9.19 4.01 9.06
CA ALA A 474 -7.74 3.93 9.14
C ALA A 474 -7.20 2.68 8.45
N VAL A 475 -6.11 2.86 7.70
CA VAL A 475 -5.28 1.78 7.18
C VAL A 475 -3.90 1.86 7.84
N ILE A 476 -3.51 0.79 8.53
CA ILE A 476 -2.25 0.71 9.28
C ILE A 476 -1.31 -0.26 8.56
N ILE A 477 -0.08 0.17 8.24
CA ILE A 477 0.95 -0.66 7.61
C ILE A 477 2.09 -0.91 8.60
N ASP A 478 2.29 -2.17 9.00
CA ASP A 478 3.30 -2.55 9.99
C ASP A 478 4.19 -3.72 9.55
N PRO A 479 5.52 -3.53 9.39
CA PRO A 479 6.24 -2.26 9.26
C PRO A 479 6.41 -1.81 7.79
N ILE A 480 6.68 -0.52 7.59
CA ILE A 480 6.78 0.09 6.25
C ILE A 480 7.97 -0.41 5.41
N TYR A 481 9.08 -0.83 6.04
CA TYR A 481 10.29 -1.23 5.33
C TYR A 481 10.08 -2.47 4.43
N LYS A 482 9.01 -3.24 4.66
CA LYS A 482 8.65 -4.42 3.85
C LYS A 482 8.05 -4.06 2.49
N VAL A 483 7.45 -2.87 2.38
CA VAL A 483 6.88 -2.35 1.12
C VAL A 483 7.77 -1.30 0.46
N LEU A 484 8.85 -0.90 1.14
CA LEU A 484 9.79 0.12 0.67
C LEU A 484 10.46 -0.32 -0.63
N THR A 485 10.34 0.53 -1.64
CA THR A 485 10.99 0.37 -2.95
C THR A 485 12.12 1.36 -3.07
N GLY A 486 13.32 0.87 -3.37
CA GLY A 486 14.47 1.72 -3.63
C GLY A 486 15.31 2.06 -2.39
N SER A 487 16.15 3.09 -2.53
CA SER A 487 17.08 3.55 -1.49
C SER A 487 16.42 4.56 -0.57
N GLU A 488 16.39 4.30 0.74
CA GLU A 488 15.91 5.25 1.76
C GLU A 488 16.65 6.60 1.75
N ASN A 489 17.84 6.64 1.15
CA ASN A 489 18.67 7.84 1.06
C ASN A 489 18.42 8.65 -0.23
N ASP A 490 17.65 8.11 -1.17
CA ASP A 490 17.30 8.78 -2.42
C ASP A 490 15.99 9.56 -2.23
N ALA A 491 16.07 10.88 -2.27
CA ALA A 491 14.91 11.75 -2.07
C ALA A 491 13.82 11.56 -3.15
N GLU A 492 14.20 11.29 -4.40
CA GLU A 492 13.25 11.10 -5.49
C GLU A 492 12.49 9.78 -5.32
N GLN A 493 13.20 8.70 -4.96
CA GLN A 493 12.58 7.39 -4.73
C GLN A 493 11.67 7.43 -3.50
N MET A 494 12.07 8.14 -2.44
CA MET A 494 11.24 8.31 -1.26
C MET A 494 10.00 9.16 -1.52
N ALA A 495 10.09 10.21 -2.34
CA ALA A 495 8.91 10.99 -2.74
C ALA A 495 7.92 10.14 -3.55
N LYS A 496 8.41 9.38 -4.54
CA LYS A 496 7.57 8.44 -5.31
C LYS A 496 6.91 7.40 -4.40
N PHE A 497 7.64 6.91 -3.41
CA PHE A 497 7.14 5.97 -2.42
C PHE A 497 6.03 6.59 -1.56
N THR A 498 6.25 7.77 -0.98
CA THR A 498 5.27 8.38 -0.08
C THR A 498 4.02 8.91 -0.78
N ASN A 499 4.13 9.34 -2.04
CA ASN A 499 2.99 9.70 -2.88
C ASN A 499 1.95 8.56 -3.01
N ASN A 500 2.36 7.30 -2.82
CA ASN A 500 1.40 6.20 -2.80
C ASN A 500 0.47 6.24 -1.57
N PHE A 501 0.95 6.73 -0.42
CA PHE A 501 0.09 6.93 0.75
C PHE A 501 -0.90 8.06 0.53
N ASP A 502 -0.50 9.14 -0.16
CA ASP A 502 -1.42 10.20 -0.58
C ASP A 502 -2.53 9.66 -1.47
N LYS A 503 -2.18 8.79 -2.44
CA LYS A 503 -3.16 8.13 -3.30
C LYS A 503 -4.15 7.29 -2.49
N VAL A 504 -3.67 6.47 -1.55
CA VAL A 504 -4.56 5.66 -0.69
C VAL A 504 -5.47 6.56 0.14
N ALA A 505 -4.94 7.64 0.70
CA ALA A 505 -5.71 8.56 1.53
C ALA A 505 -6.78 9.32 0.73
N ALA A 506 -6.41 9.86 -0.44
CA ALA A 506 -7.30 10.61 -1.32
C ALA A 506 -8.43 9.73 -1.91
N GLU A 507 -8.09 8.55 -2.43
CA GLU A 507 -9.06 7.66 -3.10
C GLU A 507 -10.05 6.99 -2.14
N LEU A 508 -9.63 6.73 -0.90
CA LEU A 508 -10.46 6.03 0.09
C LEU A 508 -11.06 6.97 1.14
N GLY A 509 -10.57 8.21 1.26
CA GLY A 509 -10.89 9.09 2.38
C GLY A 509 -10.43 8.55 3.74
N THR A 510 -9.50 7.59 3.75
CA THR A 510 -9.03 6.90 4.97
C THR A 510 -7.76 7.55 5.51
N SER A 511 -7.57 7.56 6.82
CA SER A 511 -6.26 7.88 7.39
C SER A 511 -5.26 6.76 7.09
N VAL A 512 -4.02 7.11 6.74
CA VAL A 512 -2.96 6.13 6.46
C VAL A 512 -1.88 6.22 7.53
N ILE A 513 -1.65 5.13 8.25
CA ILE A 513 -0.78 5.12 9.42
C ILE A 513 0.31 4.06 9.26
N TYR A 514 1.54 4.37 9.60
CA TYR A 514 2.66 3.44 9.44
C TYR A 514 3.74 3.67 10.49
N CYS A 515 4.60 2.67 10.68
CA CYS A 515 5.75 2.80 11.57
C CYS A 515 7.08 2.69 10.85
N HIS A 516 8.09 3.42 11.34
CA HIS A 516 9.47 3.40 10.85
C HIS A 516 10.45 3.27 12.02
N HIS A 517 11.61 2.67 11.76
CA HIS A 517 12.71 2.60 12.72
C HIS A 517 13.55 3.89 12.72
N HIS A 518 14.14 4.27 13.85
CA HIS A 518 15.16 5.32 13.83
C HIS A 518 16.36 4.94 12.95
N SER A 519 17.01 5.95 12.37
CA SER A 519 18.28 5.77 11.66
C SER A 519 19.39 5.28 12.61
N LYS A 520 20.33 4.47 12.10
CA LYS A 520 21.41 3.86 12.92
C LYS A 520 22.29 4.95 13.59
N GLY A 521 22.54 4.84 14.90
CA GLY A 521 23.42 5.75 15.68
C GLY A 521 22.82 6.19 17.02
N ALA A 522 23.58 6.92 17.86
CA ALA A 522 23.06 7.53 19.08
C ALA A 522 22.18 8.75 18.70
N GLN A 523 20.86 8.54 18.66
CA GLN A 523 19.91 9.54 18.17
C GLN A 523 19.29 10.41 19.27
N GLY A 524 19.48 10.10 20.56
CA GLY A 524 18.76 10.75 21.67
C GLY A 524 18.90 12.28 21.76
N GLY A 525 19.97 12.86 21.19
CA GLY A 525 20.20 14.31 21.17
C GLY A 525 19.73 15.05 19.91
N LYS A 526 19.16 14.38 18.90
CA LYS A 526 18.73 15.00 17.63
C LYS A 526 17.26 15.38 17.63
N SER A 527 16.85 16.25 16.70
CA SER A 527 15.45 16.62 16.50
C SER A 527 14.62 15.42 16.02
N SER A 528 13.32 15.37 16.36
CA SER A 528 12.44 14.25 15.99
C SER A 528 12.43 13.94 14.49
N MET A 529 12.50 14.98 13.64
CA MET A 529 12.60 14.82 12.18
C MET A 529 13.91 14.15 11.75
N ASP A 530 15.04 14.52 12.36
CA ASP A 530 16.36 13.94 12.04
C ASP A 530 16.53 12.50 12.55
N ARG A 531 15.73 12.09 13.55
CA ARG A 531 15.75 10.73 14.12
C ARG A 531 14.98 9.73 13.26
N SER A 532 13.94 10.20 12.57
CA SER A 532 12.92 9.35 11.93
C SER A 532 13.33 8.76 10.57
N SER A 533 14.35 9.31 9.88
CA SER A 533 14.82 8.75 8.59
C SER A 533 16.23 9.24 8.18
N GLY A 534 16.85 8.56 7.20
CA GLY A 534 18.08 9.00 6.53
C GLY A 534 17.86 10.07 5.43
N SER A 535 16.65 10.13 4.86
CA SER A 535 16.19 11.14 3.91
C SER A 535 15.15 12.07 4.55
N GLY A 536 15.37 13.38 4.50
CA GLY A 536 14.46 14.37 5.07
C GLY A 536 13.09 14.47 4.38
N VAL A 537 12.87 13.77 3.26
CA VAL A 537 11.54 13.72 2.60
C VAL A 537 10.56 12.91 3.43
N PHE A 538 10.99 11.74 3.90
CA PHE A 538 10.13 10.81 4.64
C PHE A 538 9.67 11.36 6.00
N ALA A 539 10.48 12.17 6.66
CA ALA A 539 10.15 12.83 7.92
C ALA A 539 9.32 14.12 7.76
N ARG A 540 8.93 14.50 6.54
CA ARG A 540 8.10 15.69 6.25
C ARG A 540 6.78 15.37 5.56
N ASP A 541 6.68 14.17 5.01
CA ASP A 541 5.52 13.68 4.29
C ASP A 541 4.24 13.52 5.14
N PRO A 542 4.29 12.94 6.36
CA PRO A 542 3.09 12.74 7.19
C PRO A 542 2.55 14.05 7.76
N ASP A 543 1.24 14.09 8.03
CA ASP A 543 0.59 15.21 8.73
C ASP A 543 0.83 15.18 10.24
N ALA A 544 1.02 13.97 10.78
CA ALA A 544 1.35 13.72 12.18
C ALA A 544 2.54 12.76 12.32
N ILE A 545 3.55 13.16 13.11
CA ILE A 545 4.71 12.33 13.44
C ILE A 545 4.77 12.17 14.95
N LEU A 546 4.73 10.91 15.39
CA LEU A 546 4.84 10.52 16.79
C LEU A 546 6.16 9.77 17.00
N ASP A 547 7.00 10.27 17.89
CA ASP A 547 8.34 9.76 18.12
C ASP A 547 8.46 9.13 19.51
N LEU A 548 8.74 7.83 19.54
CA LEU A 548 8.97 7.05 20.76
C LEU A 548 10.46 7.03 21.10
N ILE A 549 10.80 7.69 22.21
CA ILE A 549 12.17 7.88 22.68
C ILE A 549 12.37 7.10 23.97
N GLU A 550 13.40 6.27 24.05
CA GLU A 550 13.68 5.46 25.24
C GLU A 550 14.25 6.33 26.37
N LEU A 551 13.74 6.13 27.59
CA LEU A 551 14.20 6.80 28.81
C LEU A 551 15.11 5.89 29.63
N GLU A 552 16.17 6.45 30.21
CA GLU A 552 17.10 5.72 31.07
C GLU A 552 16.49 5.53 32.47
N VAL A 553 16.04 4.30 32.76
CA VAL A 553 15.48 3.92 34.07
C VAL A 553 16.60 3.56 35.03
N THR A 554 16.72 4.29 36.14
CA THR A 554 17.70 3.99 37.19
C THR A 554 17.34 2.72 37.96
N ASP A 555 18.34 2.04 38.52
CA ASP A 555 18.12 0.86 39.37
C ASP A 555 17.22 1.18 40.58
N SER A 556 17.36 2.37 41.17
CA SER A 556 16.51 2.83 42.27
C SER A 556 15.04 2.96 41.87
N LEU A 557 14.77 3.48 40.67
CA LEU A 557 13.42 3.61 40.15
C LEU A 557 12.84 2.23 39.83
N ARG A 558 13.64 1.34 39.25
CA ARG A 558 13.23 -0.04 38.96
C ARG A 558 12.89 -0.82 40.25
N ASP A 559 13.68 -0.66 41.31
CA ASP A 559 13.39 -1.24 42.62
C ASP A 559 12.11 -0.68 43.24
N MET A 560 11.89 0.64 43.12
CA MET A 560 10.66 1.29 43.58
C MET A 560 9.43 0.75 42.84
N GLN A 561 9.50 0.63 41.50
CA GLN A 561 8.44 0.03 40.70
C GLN A 561 8.20 -1.44 41.08
N GLY A 562 9.27 -2.21 41.35
CA GLY A 562 9.16 -3.60 41.80
C GLY A 562 8.43 -3.75 43.13
N LYS A 563 8.74 -2.88 44.10
CA LYS A 563 8.04 -2.84 45.39
C LYS A 563 6.57 -2.46 45.23
N ARG A 564 6.28 -1.42 44.44
CA ARG A 564 4.90 -0.98 44.17
C ARG A 564 4.08 -2.05 43.48
N ALA A 565 4.63 -2.70 42.45
CA ALA A 565 3.96 -3.80 41.75
C ALA A 565 3.70 -5.00 42.68
N THR A 566 4.64 -5.30 43.60
CA THR A 566 4.45 -6.35 44.60
C THR A 566 3.32 -6.03 45.57
N ALA A 567 3.26 -4.79 46.08
CA ALA A 567 2.19 -4.34 46.97
C ALA A 567 0.82 -4.41 46.29
N ASN A 568 0.72 -3.91 45.06
CA ASN A 568 -0.51 -3.97 44.26
C ASN A 568 -0.96 -5.41 43.99
N PHE A 569 -0.02 -6.30 43.65
CA PHE A 569 -0.35 -7.71 43.40
C PHE A 569 -0.93 -8.39 44.64
N TYR A 570 -0.37 -8.11 45.83
CA TYR A 570 -0.95 -8.61 47.08
C TYR A 570 -2.34 -8.04 47.33
N ALA A 571 -2.54 -6.75 47.08
CA ALA A 571 -3.86 -6.12 47.22
C ALA A 571 -4.90 -6.73 46.28
N GLU A 572 -4.53 -7.03 45.03
CA GLU A 572 -5.41 -7.73 44.07
C GLU A 572 -5.76 -9.14 44.54
N LYS A 573 -4.78 -9.92 45.03
CA LYS A 573 -5.05 -11.26 45.56
C LYS A 573 -5.98 -11.25 46.77
N ILE A 574 -5.81 -10.30 47.68
CA ILE A 574 -6.73 -10.10 48.80
C ILE A 574 -8.11 -9.70 48.29
N ARG A 575 -8.19 -8.80 47.30
CA ARG A 575 -9.47 -8.39 46.71
C ARG A 575 -10.24 -9.56 46.10
N ASP A 576 -9.55 -10.43 45.40
CA ASP A 576 -10.16 -11.55 44.69
C ASP A 576 -10.59 -12.68 45.64
N GLU A 577 -9.77 -12.98 46.66
CA GLU A 577 -9.99 -14.13 47.54
C GLU A 577 -10.67 -13.77 48.88
N ASN A 578 -10.52 -12.54 49.37
CA ASN A 578 -11.13 -12.02 50.61
C ASN A 578 -11.40 -10.50 50.54
N PRO A 579 -12.37 -10.06 49.71
CA PRO A 579 -12.62 -8.63 49.47
C PRO A 579 -12.99 -7.84 50.74
N SER A 580 -13.61 -8.49 51.74
CA SER A 580 -13.99 -7.84 53.00
C SER A 580 -12.80 -7.30 53.80
N TYR A 581 -11.63 -7.94 53.69
CA TYR A 581 -10.43 -7.57 54.45
C TYR A 581 -9.77 -6.28 53.95
N LEU A 582 -10.07 -5.82 52.72
CA LEU A 582 -9.49 -4.59 52.17
C LEU A 582 -9.76 -3.35 53.03
N ASN A 583 -10.90 -3.32 53.74
CA ASN A 583 -11.27 -2.22 54.61
C ASN A 583 -10.42 -2.13 55.89
N GLU A 584 -9.65 -3.19 56.20
CA GLU A 584 -8.76 -3.24 57.37
C GLU A 584 -7.33 -2.77 57.04
N ILE A 585 -7.04 -2.46 55.77
CA ILE A 585 -5.72 -2.03 55.30
C ILE A 585 -5.64 -0.51 55.32
N GLY A 586 -4.63 0.05 56.00
CA GLY A 586 -4.37 1.49 56.00
C GLY A 586 -3.87 1.97 54.63
N GLN A 587 -4.15 3.24 54.28
CA GLN A 587 -3.73 3.78 52.98
C GLN A 587 -2.20 3.75 52.78
N ASP A 588 -1.43 3.99 53.84
CA ASP A 588 0.03 3.96 53.79
C ASP A 588 0.59 2.54 53.57
N ASP A 589 -0.12 1.50 54.01
CA ASP A 589 0.34 0.13 53.89
C ASP A 589 0.35 -0.34 52.42
N PHE A 590 -0.56 0.19 51.59
CA PHE A 590 -0.57 -0.05 50.14
C PHE A 590 0.72 0.42 49.44
N LEU A 591 1.49 1.32 50.05
CA LEU A 591 2.77 1.80 49.52
C LEU A 591 3.95 0.91 49.93
N SER A 592 3.73 -0.07 50.82
CA SER A 592 4.77 -0.95 51.36
C SER A 592 4.50 -2.42 51.03
N ALA A 593 5.34 -2.99 50.17
CA ALA A 593 5.31 -4.43 49.87
C ALA A 593 5.49 -5.31 51.13
N ALA A 594 6.22 -4.81 52.13
CA ALA A 594 6.44 -5.55 53.37
C ALA A 594 5.19 -5.58 54.26
N GLU A 595 4.48 -4.46 54.39
CA GLU A 595 3.23 -4.40 55.17
C GLU A 595 2.11 -5.15 54.44
N MET A 596 1.97 -4.96 53.12
CA MET A 596 1.00 -5.72 52.32
C MET A 596 1.19 -7.24 52.42
N ARG A 597 2.42 -7.72 52.59
CA ARG A 597 2.67 -9.15 52.82
C ARG A 597 2.11 -9.64 54.16
N LYS A 598 2.16 -8.81 55.20
CA LYS A 598 1.55 -9.13 56.50
C LYS A 598 0.03 -9.18 56.39
N HIS A 599 -0.56 -8.20 55.69
CA HIS A 599 -2.00 -8.20 55.39
C HIS A 599 -2.42 -9.42 54.57
N LEU A 600 -1.61 -9.85 53.59
CA LEU A 600 -1.87 -11.06 52.82
C LEU A 600 -1.91 -12.32 53.70
N ALA A 601 -0.95 -12.45 54.62
CA ALA A 601 -0.89 -13.57 55.56
C ALA A 601 -2.07 -13.56 56.55
N ALA A 602 -2.45 -12.38 57.05
CA ALA A 602 -3.60 -12.22 57.93
C ALA A 602 -4.93 -12.51 57.21
N ALA A 603 -5.07 -12.10 55.95
CA ALA A 603 -6.30 -12.25 55.17
C ALA A 603 -6.54 -13.68 54.66
N LEU A 604 -5.47 -14.39 54.25
CA LEU A 604 -5.55 -15.66 53.53
C LEU A 604 -4.84 -16.84 54.23
N GLY A 605 -4.13 -16.57 55.33
CA GLY A 605 -3.31 -17.56 56.05
C GLY A 605 -1.88 -17.67 55.51
N ASP A 606 -0.96 -18.07 56.39
CA ASP A 606 0.49 -18.12 56.12
C ASP A 606 0.85 -19.02 54.92
N ASP A 607 0.21 -20.19 54.80
CA ASP A 607 0.49 -21.15 53.73
C ASP A 607 0.11 -20.59 52.34
N ARG A 608 -1.06 -19.95 52.23
CA ARG A 608 -1.51 -19.32 50.96
C ARG A 608 -0.65 -18.11 50.63
N ALA A 609 -0.32 -17.27 51.61
CA ALA A 609 0.56 -16.13 51.42
C ALA A 609 1.98 -16.54 50.98
N TRP A 610 2.50 -17.67 51.48
CA TRP A 610 3.77 -18.24 51.05
C TRP A 610 3.72 -18.72 49.59
N GLN A 611 2.64 -19.41 49.18
CA GLN A 611 2.46 -19.83 47.79
C GLN A 611 2.42 -18.62 46.84
N ILE A 612 1.63 -17.60 47.18
CA ILE A 612 1.50 -16.38 46.38
C ILE A 612 2.85 -15.66 46.27
N SER A 613 3.56 -15.49 47.39
CA SER A 613 4.84 -14.77 47.42
C SER A 613 5.99 -15.55 46.78
N GLY A 614 5.97 -16.88 46.85
CA GLY A 614 7.05 -17.75 46.37
C GLY A 614 6.94 -18.14 44.90
N PHE A 615 5.71 -18.31 44.39
CA PHE A 615 5.48 -18.85 43.04
C PHE A 615 4.70 -17.89 42.14
N GLU A 616 3.59 -17.31 42.62
CA GLU A 616 2.74 -16.47 41.77
C GLU A 616 3.34 -15.06 41.54
N LEU A 617 4.01 -14.49 42.56
CA LEU A 617 4.66 -13.17 42.47
C LEU A 617 5.83 -13.14 41.47
N GLY A 618 6.47 -14.30 41.21
CA GLY A 618 7.63 -14.40 40.35
C GLY A 618 7.39 -13.87 38.93
N GLU A 619 6.17 -14.05 38.41
CA GLU A 619 5.79 -13.54 37.09
C GLU A 619 5.69 -12.01 37.08
N VAL A 620 5.13 -11.40 38.12
CA VAL A 620 5.04 -9.94 38.28
C VAL A 620 6.44 -9.32 38.35
N GLN A 621 7.33 -9.89 39.16
CA GLN A 621 8.71 -9.42 39.27
C GLN A 621 9.47 -9.53 37.94
N LYS A 622 9.23 -10.61 37.18
CA LYS A 622 9.81 -10.78 35.85
C LYS A 622 9.32 -9.71 34.87
N ARG A 623 8.02 -9.37 34.90
CA ARG A 623 7.44 -8.30 34.06
C ARG A 623 8.05 -6.94 34.39
N VAL A 624 8.14 -6.56 35.66
CA VAL A 624 8.74 -5.27 36.08
C VAL A 624 10.21 -5.18 35.64
N LYS A 625 10.97 -6.28 35.72
CA LYS A 625 12.37 -6.30 35.26
C LYS A 625 12.52 -6.07 33.75
N LEU A 626 11.54 -6.49 32.96
CA LEU A 626 11.52 -6.34 31.49
C LEU A 626 10.86 -5.03 31.04
N GLN A 627 10.29 -4.27 31.97
CA GLN A 627 9.61 -3.01 31.69
C GLN A 627 10.62 -1.96 31.19
N THR A 628 10.23 -1.25 30.13
CA THR A 628 10.99 -0.14 29.55
C THR A 628 10.17 1.14 29.64
N ALA A 629 10.86 2.29 29.68
CA ALA A 629 10.24 3.61 29.78
C ALA A 629 10.43 4.37 28.47
N TRP A 630 9.37 5.06 28.05
CA TRP A 630 9.31 5.75 26.76
C TRP A 630 8.68 7.12 26.92
N ARG A 631 9.15 8.07 26.11
CA ARG A 631 8.50 9.36 25.92
C ARG A 631 8.00 9.45 24.48
N LEU A 632 6.74 9.82 24.33
CA LEU A 632 6.11 10.13 23.06
C LEU A 632 6.14 11.65 22.84
N GLU A 633 6.78 12.08 21.76
CA GLU A 633 6.78 13.47 21.31
C GLU A 633 6.05 13.58 19.96
N GLY A 634 5.24 14.63 19.78
CA GLY A 634 4.49 14.87 18.55
C GLY A 634 5.01 16.05 17.74
N THR A 635 5.08 15.88 16.42
CA THR A 635 5.21 16.97 15.44
C THR A 635 3.99 16.90 14.52
N LEU A 636 3.13 17.91 14.58
CA LEU A 636 1.79 17.90 13.97
C LEU A 636 1.61 19.12 13.06
N ARG A 637 0.95 18.94 11.92
CA ARG A 637 0.60 20.02 10.99
C ARG A 637 -0.75 20.66 11.30
N GLU A 638 -1.71 19.82 11.66
CA GLU A 638 -3.14 20.19 11.76
C GLU A 638 -3.61 20.51 13.18
N PHE A 639 -2.81 20.16 14.18
CA PHE A 639 -3.13 20.35 15.60
C PHE A 639 -1.97 21.07 16.31
N PRO A 640 -2.26 21.82 17.38
CA PRO A 640 -1.22 22.35 18.25
C PRO A 640 -0.34 21.23 18.84
N LYS A 641 0.94 21.53 19.09
CA LYS A 641 1.85 20.60 19.75
C LYS A 641 1.32 20.25 21.16
N PHE A 642 1.23 18.96 21.46
CA PHE A 642 0.86 18.46 22.79
C PHE A 642 2.07 18.29 23.71
N GLU A 643 1.81 18.26 25.02
CA GLU A 643 2.82 17.97 26.06
C GLU A 643 3.32 16.52 25.97
N PRO A 644 4.64 16.26 26.03
CA PRO A 644 5.17 14.90 25.87
C PRO A 644 4.53 13.88 26.82
N VAL A 645 4.09 12.76 26.26
CA VAL A 645 3.41 11.70 27.02
C VAL A 645 4.45 10.68 27.47
N ASN A 646 4.54 10.42 28.77
CA ASN A 646 5.46 9.42 29.31
C ASN A 646 4.73 8.09 29.52
N LEU A 647 5.32 7.02 29.00
CA LEU A 647 4.72 5.70 28.92
C LEU A 647 5.68 4.65 29.49
N TRP A 648 5.11 3.72 30.26
CA TRP A 648 5.76 2.47 30.58
C TRP A 648 5.32 1.40 29.59
N PHE A 649 6.25 0.75 28.90
CA PHE A 649 5.92 -0.46 28.14
C PHE A 649 6.00 -1.67 29.07
N ASN A 650 4.83 -2.12 29.53
CA ASN A 650 4.66 -3.32 30.32
C ASN A 650 3.94 -4.36 29.48
N TYR A 651 4.71 -5.23 28.82
CA TYR A 651 4.21 -6.17 27.83
C TYR A 651 2.87 -6.83 28.26
N PRO A 652 1.81 -6.75 27.44
CA PRO A 652 1.80 -6.27 26.06
C PRO A 652 1.40 -4.78 25.86
N LEU A 653 1.24 -3.98 26.92
CA LEU A 653 0.64 -2.65 26.85
C LEU A 653 1.64 -1.51 27.05
N HIS A 654 1.30 -0.34 26.51
CA HIS A 654 1.87 0.92 26.98
C HIS A 654 0.91 1.55 28.00
N VAL A 655 1.43 1.84 29.18
CA VAL A 655 0.67 2.38 30.30
C VAL A 655 1.16 3.79 30.60
N HIS A 656 0.23 4.73 30.75
CA HIS A 656 0.56 6.11 31.09
C HIS A 656 1.26 6.22 32.45
N ASP A 657 2.26 7.09 32.56
CA ASP A 657 2.86 7.43 33.85
C ASP A 657 2.00 8.45 34.60
N GLU A 658 1.01 7.96 35.33
CA GLU A 658 0.09 8.79 36.11
C GLU A 658 0.77 9.55 37.27
N VAL A 659 1.89 9.04 37.78
CA VAL A 659 2.59 9.62 38.95
C VAL A 659 3.69 10.59 38.52
N GLY A 660 4.06 10.60 37.24
CA GLY A 660 5.05 11.52 36.68
C GLY A 660 6.50 11.19 37.05
N VAL A 661 6.78 9.95 37.46
CA VAL A 661 8.14 9.49 37.82
C VAL A 661 9.11 9.47 36.63
N LEU A 662 8.60 9.44 35.40
CA LEU A 662 9.36 9.44 34.16
C LEU A 662 9.69 10.85 33.65
N LYS A 663 9.03 11.90 34.18
CA LYS A 663 9.14 13.27 33.68
C LYS A 663 10.57 13.79 33.64
N ASP A 664 11.36 13.45 34.66
CA ASP A 664 12.69 13.98 34.89
C ASP A 664 13.83 13.05 34.42
N LEU A 665 13.50 11.96 33.74
CA LEU A 665 14.47 11.02 33.19
C LEU A 665 15.10 11.54 31.89
N ASP A 666 16.36 11.17 31.70
CA ASP A 666 17.14 11.48 30.51
C ASP A 666 16.91 10.43 29.41
N TYR A 667 17.09 10.82 28.15
CA TYR A 667 17.02 9.90 27.01
C TYR A 667 18.22 8.96 26.98
N VAL A 668 18.00 7.70 26.63
CA VAL A 668 19.08 6.73 26.42
C VAL A 668 20.03 7.24 25.33
N GLY A 669 21.34 7.22 25.60
CA GLY A 669 22.37 7.67 24.65
C GLY A 669 22.63 9.18 24.62
N THR A 670 22.09 9.95 25.59
CA THR A 670 22.52 11.34 25.81
C THR A 670 23.87 11.37 26.51
N ASP A 671 24.94 11.67 25.76
CA ASP A 671 26.26 11.96 26.34
C ASP A 671 26.24 13.33 27.02
N LYS A 672 25.71 13.42 28.24
CA LYS A 672 26.02 14.54 29.12
C LYS A 672 27.49 14.42 29.53
N PRO A 673 28.35 15.44 29.32
CA PRO A 673 29.75 15.39 29.73
C PRO A 673 29.86 14.97 31.20
N TYR A 674 30.80 14.07 31.52
CA TYR A 674 31.00 13.48 32.86
C TYR A 674 30.94 14.49 34.02
N ASN A 675 31.42 15.72 33.78
CA ASN A 675 31.40 16.81 34.77
C ASN A 675 30.00 17.38 35.06
N GLN A 676 29.10 17.42 34.07
CA GLN A 676 27.70 17.83 34.26
C GLN A 676 26.85 16.72 34.90
N ARG A 677 27.13 15.44 34.59
CA ARG A 677 26.52 14.30 35.31
C ARG A 677 26.88 14.34 36.81
N LYS A 678 28.14 14.60 37.17
CA LYS A 678 28.53 14.77 38.59
C LYS A 678 27.90 15.97 39.28
N ALA A 679 27.70 17.08 38.57
CA ALA A 679 27.07 18.29 39.12
C ALA A 679 25.55 18.11 39.31
N ALA A 680 24.87 17.52 38.33
CA ALA A 680 23.43 17.25 38.39
C ALA A 680 23.10 16.18 39.44
N VAL A 681 23.86 15.08 39.49
CA VAL A 681 23.72 14.03 40.52
C VAL A 681 24.02 14.61 41.91
N LYS A 682 25.08 15.41 42.10
CA LYS A 682 25.32 16.10 43.38
C LYS A 682 24.19 17.05 43.78
N SER A 683 23.59 17.76 42.82
CA SER A 683 22.49 18.70 43.11
C SER A 683 21.20 17.94 43.47
N ARG A 684 20.88 16.85 42.77
CA ARG A 684 19.73 15.97 43.03
C ARG A 684 19.89 15.23 44.36
N ASP A 685 21.06 14.64 44.63
CA ASP A 685 21.39 14.06 45.95
C ASP A 685 21.25 15.09 47.08
N SER A 686 21.63 16.34 46.82
CA SER A 686 21.50 17.42 47.82
C SER A 686 20.05 17.86 48.03
N ALA A 687 19.23 17.83 46.98
CA ALA A 687 17.82 18.19 47.02
C ALA A 687 16.98 17.11 47.69
N GLU A 688 17.22 15.83 47.36
CA GLU A 688 16.61 14.68 48.03
C GLU A 688 17.01 14.63 49.50
N LYS A 689 18.30 14.76 49.84
CA LYS A 689 18.74 14.86 51.25
C LYS A 689 18.14 16.06 51.98
N LYS A 690 17.86 17.16 51.28
CA LYS A 690 17.22 18.36 51.87
C LYS A 690 15.72 18.14 52.08
N ALA A 691 15.03 17.46 51.16
CA ALA A 691 13.62 17.08 51.30
C ALA A 691 13.43 16.04 52.41
N GLU A 692 14.29 15.02 52.48
CA GLU A 692 14.27 13.99 53.52
C GLU A 692 14.57 14.60 54.92
N ARG A 693 15.56 15.51 55.01
CA ARG A 693 15.80 16.28 56.24
C ARG A 693 14.61 17.15 56.61
N LYS A 694 13.99 17.84 55.65
CA LYS A 694 12.79 18.67 55.89
C LYS A 694 11.63 17.82 56.43
N LYS A 695 11.36 16.66 55.83
CA LYS A 695 10.32 15.73 56.29
C LYS A 695 10.60 15.26 57.72
N LYS A 696 11.82 14.76 57.98
CA LYS A 696 12.24 14.32 59.32
C LYS A 696 12.13 15.42 60.38
N THR A 697 12.57 16.64 60.07
CA THR A 697 12.46 17.78 60.99
C THR A 697 11.00 18.19 61.23
N THR A 698 10.13 18.03 60.24
CA THR A 698 8.68 18.28 60.39
C THR A 698 8.05 17.25 61.32
N ASP A 699 8.34 15.96 61.11
CA ASP A 699 7.84 14.86 61.95
C ASP A 699 8.32 15.00 63.41
N GLU A 700 9.58 15.37 63.61
CA GLU A 700 10.16 15.65 64.94
C GLU A 700 9.47 16.84 65.62
N LEU A 701 9.18 17.93 64.88
CA LEU A 701 8.47 19.09 65.41
C LEU A 701 7.03 18.77 65.80
N ILE A 702 6.30 17.99 64.98
CA ILE A 702 4.93 17.55 65.28
C ILE A 702 4.92 16.66 66.52
N SER A 703 5.85 15.71 66.62
CA SER A 703 5.98 14.85 67.79
C SER A 703 6.27 15.65 69.07
N ALA A 704 7.21 16.59 69.01
CA ALA A 704 7.52 17.47 70.15
C ALA A 704 6.35 18.39 70.52
N PHE A 705 5.62 18.91 69.52
CA PHE A 705 4.42 19.70 69.74
C PHE A 705 3.36 18.91 70.51
N SER A 706 3.05 17.69 70.07
CA SER A 706 2.08 16.80 70.73
C SER A 706 2.48 16.38 72.15
N ILE A 707 3.79 16.35 72.46
CA ILE A 707 4.30 16.05 73.81
C ILE A 707 4.22 17.25 74.75
N LEU A 708 4.42 18.46 74.21
CA LEU A 708 4.53 19.71 75.00
C LEU A 708 3.21 20.48 75.10
N ASP A 709 2.22 20.12 74.28
CA ASP A 709 0.85 20.60 74.37
C ASP A 709 0.21 20.08 75.66
N GLU A 710 -0.23 21.02 76.51
CA GLU A 710 -0.86 20.71 77.80
C GLU A 710 -2.39 20.64 77.69
N GLY A 711 -2.92 20.59 76.45
CA GLY A 711 -4.34 20.42 76.14
C GLY A 711 -5.03 21.69 75.66
N ASP A 712 -4.29 22.76 75.42
CA ASP A 712 -4.75 24.06 74.93
C ASP A 712 -4.51 24.25 73.42
N GLY A 713 -3.85 23.30 72.75
CA GLY A 713 -3.63 23.31 71.30
C GLY A 713 -2.60 24.36 70.86
N VAL A 714 -1.84 24.92 71.82
CA VAL A 714 -0.82 25.94 71.58
C VAL A 714 0.44 25.68 72.42
N VAL A 715 1.62 25.80 71.82
CA VAL A 715 2.90 25.60 72.51
C VAL A 715 3.78 26.83 72.34
N ARG A 716 4.22 27.43 73.44
CA ARG A 716 5.16 28.57 73.38
C ARG A 716 6.51 28.11 72.81
N ILE A 717 7.06 28.84 71.84
CA ILE A 717 8.33 28.45 71.17
C ILE A 717 9.49 28.19 72.15
N GLY A 718 9.50 28.84 73.32
CA GLY A 718 10.51 28.60 74.35
C GLY A 718 10.52 27.16 74.90
N LYS A 719 9.37 26.46 74.93
CA LYS A 719 9.30 25.04 75.30
C LYS A 719 9.97 24.17 74.23
N LEU A 720 9.80 24.49 72.95
CA LEU A 720 10.47 23.80 71.84
C LEU A 720 11.98 24.07 71.84
N GLU A 721 12.42 25.29 72.17
CA GLU A 721 13.85 25.61 72.34
C GLU A 721 14.51 24.73 73.40
N SER A 722 13.85 24.55 74.54
CA SER A 722 14.33 23.68 75.62
C SER A 722 14.28 22.20 75.24
N TYR A 723 13.23 21.75 74.56
CA TYR A 723 13.07 20.35 74.16
C TYR A 723 14.13 19.88 73.16
N PHE A 724 14.45 20.72 72.16
CA PHE A 724 15.43 20.39 71.13
C PHE A 724 16.87 20.85 71.46
N GLU A 725 17.06 21.61 72.54
CA GLU A 725 18.32 22.29 72.88
C GLU A 725 18.87 23.11 71.69
N LYS A 726 17.99 23.83 71.00
CA LYS A 726 18.34 24.67 69.84
C LYS A 726 17.95 26.13 70.06
N SER A 727 18.64 27.02 69.35
CA SER A 727 18.32 28.45 69.39
C SER A 727 16.92 28.73 68.84
N ARG A 728 16.27 29.76 69.37
CA ARG A 728 14.98 30.29 68.87
C ARG A 728 14.96 30.49 67.36
N ASN A 729 16.05 30.99 66.78
CA ASN A 729 16.15 31.22 65.34
C ASN A 729 16.18 29.91 64.53
N THR A 730 16.79 28.86 65.08
CA THR A 730 16.80 27.53 64.46
C THR A 730 15.38 26.95 64.42
N ILE A 731 14.65 27.01 65.54
CA ILE A 731 13.26 26.52 65.62
C ILE A 731 12.33 27.33 64.72
N LYS A 732 12.45 28.67 64.70
CA LYS A 732 11.70 29.52 63.76
C LYS A 732 11.98 29.17 62.30
N ASN A 733 13.23 28.88 61.95
CA ASN A 733 13.58 28.46 60.59
C ASN A 733 13.01 27.08 60.24
N TRP A 734 12.96 26.16 61.20
CA TRP A 734 12.31 24.86 60.96
C TRP A 734 10.81 25.03 60.74
N LEU A 735 10.13 25.81 61.61
CA LEU A 735 8.71 26.12 61.47
C LEU A 735 8.38 26.82 60.15
N LYS A 736 9.23 27.74 59.65
CA LYS A 736 9.05 28.39 58.34
C LYS A 736 9.23 27.46 57.15
N ASN A 737 9.95 26.36 57.32
CA ASN A 737 10.28 25.45 56.23
C ASN A 737 9.32 24.26 56.14
N GLN A 738 8.20 24.27 56.86
CA GLN A 738 7.16 23.24 56.83
C GLN A 738 5.77 23.88 56.89
N ASP A 739 4.72 23.11 56.60
CA ASP A 739 3.39 23.64 56.34
C ASP A 739 2.31 23.21 57.34
N VAL A 740 2.67 22.46 58.38
CA VAL A 740 1.75 21.85 59.36
C VAL A 740 1.61 22.68 60.63
N LEU A 741 2.71 23.22 61.14
CA LEU A 741 2.73 24.09 62.32
C LEU A 741 2.93 25.56 61.93
N MET A 742 2.29 26.48 62.63
CA MET A 742 2.46 27.92 62.42
C MET A 742 2.85 28.60 63.72
N ILE A 743 3.59 29.70 63.62
CA ILE A 743 3.97 30.53 64.79
C ILE A 743 3.43 31.93 64.60
N ASP A 744 2.77 32.46 65.63
CA ASP A 744 2.25 33.83 65.64
C ASP A 744 3.30 34.89 66.05
N GLU A 745 2.90 36.16 66.04
CA GLU A 745 3.77 37.29 66.41
C GLU A 745 4.15 37.29 67.90
N GLU A 746 3.34 36.66 68.75
CA GLU A 746 3.56 36.54 70.20
C GLU A 746 4.46 35.34 70.57
N GLY A 747 4.72 34.45 69.61
CA GLY A 747 5.62 33.31 69.74
C GLY A 747 4.95 32.01 70.21
N PHE A 748 3.63 31.88 70.04
CA PHE A 748 2.91 30.63 70.19
C PHE A 748 2.89 29.86 68.88
N VAL A 749 3.15 28.55 68.98
CA VAL A 749 3.09 27.60 67.88
C VAL A 749 1.75 26.87 67.97
N SER A 750 1.09 26.65 66.84
CA SER A 750 -0.18 25.91 66.72
C SER A 750 -0.22 25.11 65.43
N MET A 751 -1.13 24.14 65.31
CA MET A 751 -1.38 23.48 64.03
C MET A 751 -2.13 24.43 63.08
N ARG A 752 -1.74 24.44 61.80
CA ARG A 752 -2.51 25.10 60.74
C ARG A 752 -3.86 24.41 60.63
N LEU A 753 -4.92 25.15 60.92
CA LEU A 753 -6.27 24.73 60.57
C LEU A 753 -6.39 24.81 59.05
N GLU A 754 -6.70 23.67 58.39
CA GLU A 754 -7.16 23.70 57.01
C GLU A 754 -8.46 24.52 56.99
N LEU A 755 -8.44 25.66 56.31
CA LEU A 755 -9.67 26.34 55.93
C LEU A 755 -10.22 25.57 54.73
N ASP A 756 -11.35 24.88 54.94
CA ASP A 756 -12.18 24.25 53.90
C ASP A 756 -12.40 25.16 52.68
#